data_AF-A0A2S7DJ95-F1
#
_entry.id   AF-A0A2S7DJ95-F1
#
_cell.length_a   1.000
_cell.length_b   1.000
_cell.length_c   1.000
_cell.angle_alpha   90.00
_cell.angle_beta   90.00
_cell.angle_gamma   90.00
#
_symmetry.space_group_name_H-M   'P 1'
#
loop_
_entity.id
_entity.type
_entity.pdbx_description
1 polymer ?
#
loop_
_entity_poly.entity_id
_entity_poly.type
_entity_poly.pdbx_seq_one_letter_code
_entity_poly.pdbx_strand_id
1 'polypeptide(L)'
;MTLATAGVLGACTTQDTTMQTRWTHWQAKWRWMEAIARKRRWQVTPLLIAPPATERQLRALEGRHRLPVPAQLRRVLRELSAEVTFGWHVPSHLRAMEQQDMPSMSVNRDAVWSLTHIDTMALPIFMEWKQDLASRDLSEAPNRPEMWENQFAFYNLINGDWLTIDTRHPDPARQPVRYFSHELQMLHGLALAPDFFTFITQMSELGLAGTEWASWMRFGKLRDEDTYYLDATSDGAKAWLAWLQRDPAQNESNTPPLPIVERSTADRALLDAARANALDDVAAALLAGAVPDCTPDSEWLMEHTAADQEFSTAIHYATRHDNTAMIAHLLKAGATLNTRLLPLNTAVKYSTLATVRWLIAHGARVNGWEHQRYWPLHDLVVTRGPIAAMTREQYRQHLIDSLSMGSLDSLDAMIAQAKDAQMRQRYLAAKRAVQQASQEALKEVDSKLRNHISRQDYLDMLEALLDAGADPDAPWDNGITMLGWCGTATARVLLAHGADPNARDIHGTTPLHTATTGEKVRLLVAGGADINAWAIAQDPDDSQHCTPLQSALLSHTLDGDSPITALLELGADATRKSADGRSSLAYCFQPDLVRLIMAKGLDPLALQPGQQTLLHNLTSRHWLPRHTFPKEVAFLDFLLSLGIDINARDARGRTLLHYAAEQESDDESAPNYALVLARGADKTIPDNDGKRAADLFAPSLQTVRAALR
;
A
#
# COMPACT_ATOMS: atom_id res chain seq x y z
N MET A 1 -1.45 36.31 57.07
CA MET A 1 -0.30 36.59 57.95
C MET A 1 0.92 36.82 57.08
N THR A 2 1.35 38.08 57.02
CA THR A 2 2.74 38.59 56.94
C THR A 2 3.82 37.89 56.10
N LEU A 3 4.20 38.62 55.04
CA LEU A 3 5.51 38.80 54.39
C LEU A 3 6.76 38.62 55.28
N ALA A 4 7.87 38.13 54.71
CA ALA A 4 9.15 38.86 54.55
C ALA A 4 10.37 37.98 54.12
N THR A 5 10.90 38.28 52.92
CA THR A 5 12.32 38.56 52.51
C THR A 5 13.45 37.64 53.00
N ALA A 6 14.35 37.03 52.20
CA ALA A 6 15.22 37.47 51.09
C ALA A 6 16.71 37.29 51.49
N GLY A 7 17.49 36.63 50.64
CA GLY A 7 18.93 36.88 50.44
C GLY A 7 19.91 35.86 51.04
N VAL A 8 20.54 35.05 50.18
CA VAL A 8 21.99 35.11 49.89
C VAL A 8 22.21 34.59 48.47
N LEU A 9 22.57 35.51 47.55
CA LEU A 9 23.27 35.19 46.31
C LEU A 9 24.74 34.94 46.67
N GLY A 10 25.25 33.75 46.31
CA GLY A 10 26.63 33.38 46.53
C GLY A 10 27.07 32.23 45.63
N ALA A 11 27.62 32.59 44.47
CA ALA A 11 28.56 31.85 43.63
C ALA A 11 28.14 30.52 42.96
N CYS A 12 27.88 30.63 41.64
CA CYS A 12 28.18 29.66 40.58
C CYS A 12 28.45 28.20 40.96
N THR A 13 27.47 27.34 40.69
CA THR A 13 27.73 26.20 39.81
C THR A 13 26.63 26.17 38.77
N THR A 14 26.96 26.51 37.53
CA THR A 14 26.19 26.14 36.35
C THR A 14 25.96 24.62 36.40
N GLN A 15 24.83 24.18 36.97
CA GLN A 15 24.35 22.84 36.70
C GLN A 15 24.20 22.76 35.19
N ASP A 16 25.06 21.97 34.57
CA ASP A 16 25.20 21.83 33.13
C ASP A 16 23.82 21.57 32.52
N THR A 17 23.21 22.61 31.95
CA THR A 17 21.82 22.60 31.45
C THR A 17 21.62 21.48 30.45
N THR A 18 22.68 21.10 29.74
CA THR A 18 22.70 20.00 28.78
C THR A 18 22.47 18.63 29.43
N MET A 19 23.04 18.37 30.62
CA MET A 19 22.89 17.08 31.29
C MET A 19 21.48 16.91 31.86
N GLN A 20 20.91 17.97 32.44
CA GLN A 20 19.55 17.96 32.96
C GLN A 20 18.51 17.81 31.84
N THR A 21 18.73 18.42 30.67
CA THR A 21 17.90 18.23 29.48
C THR A 21 17.95 16.79 28.99
N ARG A 22 19.14 16.18 28.88
CA ARG A 22 19.30 14.77 28.52
C ARG A 22 18.58 13.86 29.51
N TRP A 23 18.76 14.10 30.81
CA TRP A 23 18.11 13.33 31.86
C TRP A 23 16.58 13.37 31.77
N THR A 24 16.02 14.54 31.53
CA THR A 24 14.57 14.71 31.36
C THR A 24 14.08 13.97 30.11
N HIS A 25 14.83 14.05 29.01
CA HIS A 25 14.52 13.33 27.78
C HIS A 25 14.53 11.81 27.98
N TRP A 26 15.58 11.25 28.58
CA TRP A 26 15.69 9.81 28.82
C TRP A 26 14.53 9.30 29.68
N GLN A 27 14.20 10.00 30.76
CA GLN A 27 13.04 9.65 31.59
C GLN A 27 11.73 9.66 30.82
N ALA A 28 11.51 10.64 29.93
CA ALA A 28 10.32 10.70 29.11
C ALA A 28 10.22 9.50 28.16
N LYS A 29 11.35 9.10 27.55
CA LYS A 29 11.41 7.94 26.65
C LYS A 29 11.20 6.61 27.39
N TRP A 30 11.78 6.43 28.57
CA TRP A 30 11.52 5.22 29.37
C TRP A 30 10.06 5.12 29.79
N ARG A 31 9.45 6.22 30.27
CA ARG A 31 8.01 6.24 30.60
C ARG A 31 7.12 5.99 29.39
N TRP A 32 7.48 6.54 28.24
CA TRP A 32 6.79 6.27 26.97
C TRP A 32 6.79 4.78 26.64
N MET A 33 7.96 4.14 26.72
CA MET A 33 8.07 2.72 26.41
C MET A 33 7.38 1.84 27.46
N GLU A 34 7.45 2.21 28.74
CA GLU A 34 6.70 1.54 29.80
C GLU A 34 5.18 1.56 29.52
N ALA A 35 4.65 2.71 29.11
CA ALA A 35 3.24 2.84 28.74
C ALA A 35 2.86 1.96 27.53
N ILE A 36 3.73 1.90 26.51
CA ILE A 36 3.53 1.00 25.36
C ILE A 36 3.50 -0.45 25.82
N ALA A 37 4.53 -0.92 26.51
CA ALA A 37 4.62 -2.32 26.95
C ALA A 37 3.42 -2.73 27.81
N ARG A 38 2.94 -1.85 28.70
CA ARG A 38 1.70 -2.05 29.48
C ARG A 38 0.46 -2.12 28.58
N LYS A 39 0.31 -1.21 27.61
CA LYS A 39 -0.79 -1.25 26.62
C LYS A 39 -0.79 -2.59 25.86
N ARG A 40 0.39 -3.10 25.52
CA ARG A 40 0.59 -4.36 24.79
C ARG A 40 0.44 -5.63 25.65
N ARG A 41 0.18 -5.51 26.95
CA ARG A 41 0.15 -6.62 27.92
C ARG A 41 1.45 -7.43 27.95
N TRP A 42 2.59 -6.79 27.70
CA TRP A 42 3.90 -7.39 27.91
C TRP A 42 4.24 -7.46 29.40
N GLN A 43 5.19 -8.30 29.77
CA GLN A 43 5.77 -8.25 31.11
C GLN A 43 6.62 -6.99 31.22
N VAL A 44 6.47 -6.24 32.30
CA VAL A 44 7.14 -4.94 32.50
C VAL A 44 7.76 -4.90 33.88
N THR A 45 9.05 -4.60 33.94
CA THR A 45 9.70 -4.15 35.18
C THR A 45 9.58 -2.63 35.24
N PRO A 46 8.84 -2.09 36.22
CA PRO A 46 8.55 -0.66 36.29
C PRO A 46 9.83 0.19 36.36
N LEU A 47 9.76 1.41 35.81
CA LEU A 47 10.86 2.36 35.89
C LEU A 47 11.13 2.73 37.36
N LEU A 48 12.33 2.41 37.86
CA LEU A 48 12.84 2.85 39.16
C LEU A 48 14.13 3.66 38.96
N ILE A 49 14.23 4.76 39.70
CA ILE A 49 15.37 5.67 39.68
C ILE A 49 15.83 5.85 41.13
N ALA A 50 17.00 5.33 41.46
CA ALA A 50 17.59 5.44 42.79
C ALA A 50 18.20 6.84 43.04
N PRO A 51 18.50 7.19 44.31
CA PRO A 51 19.31 8.37 44.60
C PRO A 51 20.71 8.29 43.96
N PRO A 52 21.37 9.43 43.68
CA PRO A 52 22.74 9.43 43.18
C PRO A 52 23.73 8.78 44.15
N ALA A 53 24.77 8.16 43.58
CA ALA A 53 25.82 7.49 44.34
C ALA A 53 26.64 8.51 45.15
N THR A 54 27.11 8.10 46.32
CA THR A 54 28.08 8.89 47.09
C THR A 54 29.50 8.68 46.54
N GLU A 55 30.36 9.69 46.71
CA GLU A 55 31.79 9.57 46.34
C GLU A 55 32.47 8.41 47.08
N ARG A 56 32.04 8.11 48.30
CA ARG A 56 32.50 6.96 49.08
C ARG A 56 32.18 5.63 48.41
N GLN A 57 30.97 5.47 47.85
CA GLN A 57 30.58 4.25 47.14
C GLN A 57 31.38 4.04 45.87
N LEU A 58 31.63 5.12 45.10
CA LEU A 58 32.45 5.02 43.89
C LEU A 58 33.91 4.68 44.21
N ARG A 59 34.51 5.33 45.22
CA ARG A 59 35.88 5.00 45.64
C ARG A 59 36.00 3.57 46.17
N ALA A 60 34.97 3.05 46.83
CA ALA A 60 34.93 1.67 47.27
C ALA A 60 34.91 0.69 46.09
N LEU A 61 34.11 0.97 45.06
CA LEU A 61 34.09 0.20 43.80
C LEU A 61 35.48 0.20 43.14
N GLU A 62 36.06 1.39 42.96
CA GLU A 62 37.38 1.55 42.33
C GLU A 62 38.48 0.83 43.09
N GLY A 63 38.47 0.93 44.43
CA GLY A 63 39.44 0.24 45.28
C GLY A 63 39.29 -1.28 45.22
N ARG A 64 38.06 -1.80 45.13
CA ARG A 64 37.77 -3.23 45.09
C ARG A 64 38.24 -3.87 43.78
N HIS A 65 37.93 -3.25 42.64
CA HIS A 65 38.27 -3.78 41.31
C HIS A 65 39.57 -3.24 40.74
N ARG A 66 40.23 -2.29 41.43
CA ARG A 66 41.45 -1.59 41.02
C ARG A 66 41.34 -0.94 39.63
N LEU A 67 40.15 -0.46 39.31
CA LEU A 67 39.84 0.22 38.06
C LEU A 67 39.14 1.55 38.35
N PRO A 68 39.62 2.67 37.79
CA PRO A 68 38.92 3.94 37.91
C PRO A 68 37.60 3.89 37.14
N VAL A 69 36.52 4.42 37.73
CA VAL A 69 35.23 4.55 37.04
C VAL A 69 35.38 5.63 35.96
N PRO A 70 35.03 5.35 34.68
CA PRO A 70 35.11 6.32 33.60
C PRO A 70 34.36 7.60 33.92
N ALA A 71 34.92 8.76 33.55
CA ALA A 71 34.39 10.06 33.97
C ALA A 71 32.92 10.25 33.55
N GLN A 72 32.55 9.78 32.35
CA GLN A 72 31.17 9.85 31.84
C GLN A 72 30.18 9.06 32.71
N LEU A 73 30.54 7.82 33.07
CA LEU A 73 29.71 6.95 33.91
C LEU A 73 29.65 7.47 35.35
N ARG A 74 30.79 7.87 35.92
CA ARG A 74 30.89 8.51 37.25
C ARG A 74 29.96 9.72 37.32
N ARG A 75 29.90 10.53 36.26
CA ARG A 75 29.03 11.70 36.18
C ARG A 75 27.56 11.31 36.29
N VAL A 76 27.08 10.33 35.51
CA VAL A 76 25.69 9.84 35.60
C VAL A 76 25.39 9.28 36.99
N LEU A 77 26.30 8.49 37.55
CA LEU A 77 26.14 7.88 38.86
C LEU A 77 26.07 8.92 39.99
N ARG A 78 26.86 10.01 39.93
CA ARG A 78 26.93 11.07 40.96
C ARG A 78 25.88 12.14 40.82
N GLU A 79 25.55 12.53 39.59
CA GLU A 79 24.70 13.69 39.33
C GLU A 79 23.23 13.29 39.11
N LEU A 80 22.96 12.08 38.60
CA LEU A 80 21.61 11.67 38.20
C LEU A 80 21.04 10.54 39.06
N SER A 81 21.69 9.37 39.06
CA SER A 81 21.20 8.20 39.79
C SER A 81 22.27 7.11 39.89
N ALA A 82 22.41 6.49 41.07
CA ALA A 82 23.24 5.30 41.26
C ALA A 82 22.71 4.08 40.49
N GLU A 83 21.41 4.04 40.22
CA GLU A 83 20.73 2.89 39.63
C GLU A 83 19.44 3.32 38.93
N VAL A 84 19.30 2.90 37.68
CA VAL A 84 18.06 3.04 36.91
C VAL A 84 17.67 1.66 36.43
N THR A 85 16.49 1.20 36.84
CA THR A 85 15.92 -0.05 36.36
C THR A 85 14.67 0.21 35.53
N PHE A 86 14.59 -0.44 34.37
CA PHE A 86 13.46 -0.47 33.47
C PHE A 86 13.64 -1.66 32.52
N GLY A 87 12.57 -2.42 32.31
CA GLY A 87 12.60 -3.57 31.40
C GLY A 87 11.22 -3.95 30.88
N TRP A 88 11.20 -4.61 29.73
CA TRP A 88 10.00 -5.24 29.19
C TRP A 88 10.36 -6.55 28.48
N HIS A 89 9.45 -7.52 28.53
CA HIS A 89 9.62 -8.81 27.89
C HIS A 89 8.31 -9.30 27.27
N VAL A 90 8.42 -9.87 26.08
CA VAL A 90 7.28 -10.37 25.31
C VAL A 90 7.01 -11.81 25.74
N PRO A 91 5.81 -12.14 26.26
CA PRO A 91 5.49 -13.50 26.65
C PRO A 91 5.66 -14.50 25.50
N SER A 92 6.27 -15.65 25.76
CA SER A 92 6.57 -16.71 24.77
C SER A 92 5.36 -17.29 24.01
N HIS A 93 4.14 -16.96 24.44
CA HIS A 93 2.88 -17.35 23.79
C HIS A 93 2.31 -16.27 22.85
N LEU A 94 2.95 -15.10 22.70
CA LEU A 94 2.51 -13.98 21.84
C LEU A 94 3.42 -13.77 20.61
N ARG A 95 3.76 -14.86 19.90
CA ARG A 95 4.80 -14.98 18.84
C ARG A 95 4.58 -14.22 17.50
N ALA A 96 3.97 -13.04 17.52
CA ALA A 96 3.89 -12.19 16.32
C ALA A 96 5.25 -11.55 15.95
N MET A 97 6.15 -11.37 16.91
CA MET A 97 7.45 -10.72 16.71
C MET A 97 8.53 -11.63 16.10
N GLU A 98 8.54 -12.92 16.46
CA GLU A 98 9.49 -13.91 15.92
C GLU A 98 9.27 -14.15 14.41
N GLN A 99 8.03 -14.06 13.94
CA GLN A 99 7.68 -14.22 12.52
C GLN A 99 8.06 -13.01 11.65
N GLN A 100 8.25 -11.84 12.26
CA GLN A 100 8.55 -10.57 11.58
C GLN A 100 10.00 -10.10 11.81
N ASP A 101 10.83 -10.95 12.43
CA ASP A 101 12.22 -10.63 12.79
C ASP A 101 12.34 -9.28 13.55
N MET A 102 11.39 -9.04 14.47
CA MET A 102 11.32 -7.78 15.22
C MET A 102 12.17 -7.86 16.50
N PRO A 103 12.92 -6.78 16.83
CA PRO A 103 13.85 -6.79 17.95
C PRO A 103 13.11 -6.87 19.29
N SER A 104 13.60 -7.73 20.18
CA SER A 104 13.15 -7.82 21.57
C SER A 104 14.08 -7.01 22.49
N MET A 105 13.65 -6.84 23.73
CA MET A 105 14.55 -6.54 24.83
C MET A 105 14.90 -7.86 25.51
N SER A 106 16.17 -8.26 25.37
CA SER A 106 16.76 -9.23 26.27
C SER A 106 16.66 -8.71 27.69
N VAL A 107 16.37 -9.60 28.63
CA VAL A 107 16.28 -9.28 30.05
C VAL A 107 17.60 -8.65 30.48
N ASN A 108 17.67 -7.32 30.51
CA ASN A 108 18.80 -6.55 31.03
C ASN A 108 18.92 -6.75 32.56
N ARG A 109 18.47 -7.86 33.15
CA ARG A 109 18.13 -7.94 34.60
C ARG A 109 17.42 -6.66 35.08
N ASP A 110 16.64 -6.10 34.18
CA ASP A 110 15.92 -4.84 34.29
C ASP A 110 16.74 -3.57 34.57
N ALA A 111 18.07 -3.52 34.42
CA ALA A 111 18.83 -2.28 34.61
C ALA A 111 19.19 -1.56 33.28
N VAL A 112 19.12 -0.23 33.30
CA VAL A 112 19.73 0.66 32.31
C VAL A 112 21.19 0.89 32.69
N TRP A 113 21.42 1.13 33.99
CA TRP A 113 22.70 0.99 34.67
C TRP A 113 22.43 0.75 36.16
N SER A 114 23.35 0.07 36.85
CA SER A 114 23.26 -0.15 38.29
C SER A 114 24.65 -0.26 38.89
N LEU A 115 24.95 0.59 39.88
CA LEU A 115 26.22 0.53 40.60
C LEU A 115 26.44 -0.85 41.24
N THR A 116 25.37 -1.45 41.76
CA THR A 116 25.40 -2.79 42.35
C THR A 116 25.73 -3.84 41.29
N HIS A 117 25.08 -3.77 40.12
CA HIS A 117 25.36 -4.68 38.99
C HIS A 117 26.80 -4.56 38.51
N ILE A 118 27.32 -3.34 38.39
CA ILE A 118 28.72 -3.10 38.00
C ILE A 118 29.67 -3.78 38.99
N ASP A 119 29.41 -3.63 40.28
CA ASP A 119 30.25 -4.13 41.37
C ASP A 119 30.25 -5.66 41.49
N THR A 120 29.06 -6.27 41.41
CA THR A 120 28.87 -7.69 41.76
C THR A 120 28.81 -8.62 40.56
N MET A 121 28.54 -8.09 39.35
CA MET A 121 28.33 -8.89 38.15
C MET A 121 29.25 -8.46 37.01
N ALA A 122 29.13 -7.19 36.55
CA ALA A 122 29.75 -6.78 35.30
C ALA A 122 31.29 -6.85 35.35
N LEU A 123 31.92 -6.20 36.34
CA LEU A 123 33.38 -6.20 36.46
C LEU A 123 33.97 -7.56 36.84
N PRO A 124 33.46 -8.29 37.87
CA PRO A 124 34.04 -9.58 38.26
C PRO A 124 34.04 -10.59 37.12
N ILE A 125 32.90 -10.77 36.45
CA ILE A 125 32.74 -11.81 35.44
C ILE A 125 33.47 -11.42 34.15
N PHE A 126 33.45 -10.14 33.76
CA PHE A 126 34.24 -9.68 32.62
C PHE A 126 35.75 -9.92 32.83
N MET A 127 36.25 -9.72 34.05
CA MET A 127 37.65 -9.98 34.38
C MET A 127 38.01 -11.46 34.37
N GLU A 128 37.12 -12.33 34.85
CA GLU A 128 37.26 -13.79 34.75
C GLU A 128 37.29 -14.23 33.28
N TRP A 129 36.36 -13.75 32.46
CA TRP A 129 36.32 -14.04 31.03
C TRP A 129 37.54 -13.56 30.27
N LYS A 130 38.04 -12.37 30.60
CA LYS A 130 39.27 -11.85 30.02
C LYS A 130 40.47 -12.76 30.30
N GLN A 131 40.55 -13.32 31.52
CA GLN A 131 41.60 -14.28 31.89
C GLN A 131 41.46 -15.61 31.14
N ASP A 132 40.23 -16.10 30.98
CA ASP A 132 39.93 -17.34 30.25
C ASP A 132 40.19 -17.20 28.73
N LEU A 133 39.77 -16.10 28.11
CA LEU A 133 39.96 -15.83 26.68
C LEU A 133 41.44 -15.64 26.31
N ALA A 134 42.26 -15.11 27.22
CA ALA A 134 43.71 -15.02 27.03
C ALA A 134 44.41 -16.39 26.90
N SER A 135 43.71 -17.49 27.21
CA SER A 135 44.24 -18.87 27.15
C SER A 135 43.72 -19.71 25.98
N ARG A 136 42.76 -19.21 25.19
CA ARG A 136 42.10 -19.97 24.10
C ARG A 136 42.59 -19.52 22.72
N ASP A 137 42.93 -20.48 21.86
CA ASP A 137 43.22 -20.26 20.43
C ASP A 137 41.89 -20.35 19.66
N LEU A 138 41.38 -19.21 19.16
CA LEU A 138 40.05 -19.12 18.54
C LEU A 138 40.17 -18.57 17.11
N SER A 139 39.65 -19.34 16.15
CA SER A 139 39.89 -19.19 14.72
C SER A 139 38.85 -18.36 13.94
N GLU A 140 37.93 -17.66 14.60
CA GLU A 140 36.88 -16.87 13.92
C GLU A 140 36.65 -15.50 14.59
N ALA A 141 36.50 -14.47 13.74
CA ALA A 141 36.44 -13.01 14.01
C ALA A 141 37.72 -12.40 14.63
N PRO A 142 37.97 -11.08 14.45
CA PRO A 142 39.07 -10.43 15.16
C PRO A 142 38.78 -10.51 16.66
N ASN A 143 39.48 -11.39 17.38
CA ASN A 143 39.44 -11.54 18.84
C ASN A 143 40.85 -11.42 19.40
N ARG A 144 41.45 -10.23 19.25
CA ARG A 144 42.80 -9.93 19.71
C ARG A 144 42.80 -9.59 21.21
N PRO A 145 43.73 -10.14 22.02
CA PRO A 145 43.81 -9.84 23.46
C PRO A 145 43.82 -8.34 23.77
N GLU A 146 44.41 -7.52 22.91
CA GLU A 146 44.52 -6.07 23.10
C GLU A 146 43.16 -5.33 23.05
N MET A 147 42.12 -5.93 22.47
CA MET A 147 40.78 -5.31 22.43
C MET A 147 40.07 -5.36 23.78
N TRP A 148 40.39 -6.37 24.59
CA TRP A 148 39.87 -6.54 25.96
C TRP A 148 40.64 -5.71 26.99
N GLU A 149 41.76 -5.13 26.58
CA GLU A 149 42.52 -4.20 27.41
C GLU A 149 41.86 -2.82 27.47
N ASN A 150 41.96 -2.18 28.64
CA ASN A 150 41.39 -0.86 28.91
C ASN A 150 39.88 -0.77 28.65
N GLN A 151 39.14 -1.87 28.84
CA GLN A 151 37.68 -1.87 28.79
C GLN A 151 37.12 -1.80 30.21
N PHE A 152 36.19 -0.86 30.46
CA PHE A 152 35.42 -0.83 31.70
C PHE A 152 34.03 -1.42 31.45
N ALA A 153 33.83 -2.68 31.83
CA ALA A 153 32.54 -3.34 31.73
C ALA A 153 31.55 -2.72 32.71
N PHE A 154 30.50 -2.11 32.16
CA PHE A 154 29.41 -1.56 32.97
C PHE A 154 28.14 -2.39 32.89
N TYR A 155 28.06 -3.31 31.93
CA TYR A 155 26.88 -4.14 31.73
C TYR A 155 27.20 -5.55 31.25
N ASN A 156 26.39 -6.50 31.72
CA ASN A 156 26.39 -7.90 31.32
C ASN A 156 24.98 -8.25 30.83
N LEU A 157 24.89 -8.77 29.61
CA LEU A 157 23.65 -9.16 28.95
C LEU A 157 23.35 -10.62 29.30
N ILE A 158 22.07 -11.02 29.33
CA ILE A 158 21.67 -12.37 29.78
C ILE A 158 22.20 -13.48 28.86
N ASN A 159 22.44 -13.15 27.59
CA ASN A 159 23.03 -14.06 26.63
C ASN A 159 24.54 -14.25 26.84
N GLY A 160 25.16 -13.57 27.79
CA GLY A 160 26.59 -13.66 28.08
C GLY A 160 27.45 -12.57 27.43
N ASP A 161 26.84 -11.62 26.73
CA ASP A 161 27.56 -10.52 26.07
C ASP A 161 27.81 -9.33 27.01
N TRP A 162 28.64 -8.39 26.57
CA TRP A 162 29.12 -7.27 27.40
C TRP A 162 28.96 -5.92 26.71
N LEU A 163 28.65 -4.91 27.53
CA LEU A 163 28.82 -3.51 27.17
C LEU A 163 29.90 -2.89 28.04
N THR A 164 30.82 -2.21 27.36
CA THR A 164 32.02 -1.65 27.96
C THR A 164 32.21 -0.20 27.53
N ILE A 165 32.89 0.58 28.36
CA ILE A 165 33.43 1.88 27.97
C ILE A 165 34.92 1.69 27.68
N ASP A 166 35.33 2.05 26.47
CA ASP A 166 36.72 1.96 26.03
C ASP A 166 37.53 3.13 26.61
N THR A 167 38.39 2.81 27.57
CA THR A 167 39.20 3.78 28.32
C THR A 167 40.58 4.03 27.72
N ARG A 168 40.88 3.50 26.52
CA ARG A 168 42.18 3.73 25.84
C ARG A 168 42.42 5.18 25.49
N HIS A 169 41.35 5.93 25.18
CA HIS A 169 41.49 7.33 24.81
C HIS A 169 41.73 8.21 26.06
N PRO A 170 42.76 9.08 26.06
CA PRO A 170 43.13 9.89 27.23
C PRO A 170 42.10 10.98 27.55
N ASP A 171 41.38 11.49 26.55
CA ASP A 171 40.23 12.39 26.74
C ASP A 171 39.00 11.58 27.16
N PRO A 172 38.47 11.78 28.39
CA PRO A 172 37.30 11.05 28.86
C PRO A 172 36.02 11.32 28.06
N ALA A 173 35.94 12.41 27.28
CA ALA A 173 34.79 12.71 26.42
C ALA A 173 34.76 11.88 25.12
N ARG A 174 35.87 11.21 24.78
CA ARG A 174 36.05 10.44 23.54
C ARG A 174 36.22 8.94 23.80
N GLN A 175 35.60 8.46 24.86
CA GLN A 175 35.61 7.05 25.26
C GLN A 175 34.32 6.38 24.78
N PRO A 176 34.36 5.58 23.70
CA PRO A 176 33.16 4.99 23.10
C PRO A 176 32.60 3.83 23.93
N VAL A 177 31.32 3.55 23.70
CA VAL A 177 30.68 2.33 24.22
C VAL A 177 30.87 1.21 23.20
N ARG A 178 31.42 0.08 23.63
CA ARG A 178 31.68 -1.10 22.79
C ARG A 178 30.88 -2.31 23.23
N TYR A 179 30.54 -3.15 22.26
CA TYR A 179 29.86 -4.41 22.48
C TYR A 179 30.78 -5.61 22.24
N PHE A 180 30.78 -6.56 23.16
CA PHE A 180 31.55 -7.79 23.05
C PHE A 180 30.60 -8.98 23.12
N SER A 181 30.51 -9.71 22.01
CA SER A 181 29.77 -10.97 21.94
C SER A 181 30.61 -12.14 22.48
N HIS A 182 29.99 -13.03 23.24
CA HIS A 182 30.61 -14.27 23.73
C HIS A 182 30.85 -15.33 22.65
N GLU A 183 30.06 -15.31 21.58
CA GLU A 183 30.21 -16.18 20.41
C GLU A 183 31.23 -15.63 19.42
N LEU A 184 31.78 -14.42 19.69
CA LEU A 184 32.72 -13.71 18.81
C LEU A 184 32.14 -13.41 17.41
N GLN A 185 30.83 -13.21 17.29
CA GLN A 185 30.17 -12.95 16.00
C GLN A 185 29.56 -11.55 15.90
N MET A 186 29.08 -11.21 14.71
CA MET A 186 28.26 -10.02 14.42
C MET A 186 28.98 -8.69 14.71
N LEU A 187 28.54 -7.95 15.73
CA LEU A 187 29.06 -6.63 16.11
C LEU A 187 30.21 -6.70 17.13
N HIS A 188 30.80 -7.88 17.34
CA HIS A 188 31.86 -8.10 18.32
C HIS A 188 33.01 -7.09 18.17
N GLY A 189 33.32 -6.38 19.26
CA GLY A 189 34.40 -5.42 19.34
C GLY A 189 34.05 -4.02 18.83
N LEU A 190 32.97 -3.85 18.07
CA LEU A 190 32.62 -2.57 17.45
C LEU A 190 32.09 -1.54 18.46
N ALA A 191 32.38 -0.27 18.19
CA ALA A 191 31.83 0.85 18.93
C ALA A 191 30.38 1.12 18.52
N LEU A 192 29.45 1.01 19.48
CA LEU A 192 28.01 1.27 19.30
C LEU A 192 27.62 2.74 19.47
N ALA A 193 28.47 3.53 20.12
CA ALA A 193 28.30 4.96 20.26
C ALA A 193 29.65 5.63 20.52
N PRO A 194 29.82 6.91 20.15
CA PRO A 194 31.06 7.66 20.39
C PRO A 194 31.31 7.92 21.89
N ASP A 195 30.27 7.89 22.72
CA ASP A 195 30.31 8.15 24.15
C ASP A 195 29.09 7.53 24.86
N PHE A 196 29.16 7.40 26.19
CA PHE A 196 28.11 6.81 27.03
C PHE A 196 26.80 7.59 27.00
N PHE A 197 26.85 8.92 26.93
CA PHE A 197 25.62 9.72 26.91
C PHE A 197 24.88 9.57 25.58
N THR A 198 25.61 9.50 24.46
CA THR A 198 25.05 9.22 23.15
C THR A 198 24.46 7.82 23.11
N PHE A 199 25.15 6.82 23.67
CA PHE A 199 24.63 5.45 23.79
C PHE A 199 23.28 5.41 24.51
N ILE A 200 23.20 6.00 25.71
CA ILE A 200 21.94 6.02 26.48
C ILE A 200 20.84 6.77 25.74
N THR A 201 21.17 7.86 25.03
CA THR A 201 20.19 8.61 24.24
C THR A 201 19.59 7.73 23.15
N GLN A 202 20.42 7.14 22.29
CA GLN A 202 19.98 6.28 21.19
C GLN A 202 19.19 5.08 21.71
N MET A 203 19.68 4.41 22.76
CA MET A 203 18.98 3.28 23.38
C MET A 203 17.64 3.69 23.98
N SER A 204 17.54 4.85 24.63
CA SER A 204 16.28 5.34 25.19
C SER A 204 15.26 5.63 24.08
N GLU A 205 15.70 6.20 22.95
CA GLU A 205 14.83 6.47 21.80
C GLU A 205 14.30 5.19 21.15
N LEU A 206 15.10 4.13 21.14
CA LEU A 206 14.74 2.80 20.63
C LEU A 206 13.90 1.96 21.61
N GLY A 207 13.56 2.51 22.78
CA GLY A 207 12.82 1.78 23.83
C GLY A 207 13.64 0.66 24.48
N LEU A 208 14.98 0.77 24.47
CA LEU A 208 15.93 -0.25 24.92
C LEU A 208 15.88 -1.58 24.14
N ALA A 209 15.43 -1.55 22.88
CA ALA A 209 15.36 -2.74 22.02
C ALA A 209 16.73 -3.20 21.50
N GLY A 210 16.81 -4.47 21.10
CA GLY A 210 17.95 -5.08 20.40
C GLY A 210 19.04 -5.66 21.30
N THR A 211 18.75 -5.84 22.59
CA THR A 211 19.68 -6.44 23.56
C THR A 211 19.73 -7.97 23.47
N GLU A 212 18.92 -8.61 22.62
CA GLU A 212 18.93 -10.06 22.33
C GLU A 212 19.55 -10.31 20.94
N TRP A 213 20.38 -11.36 20.79
CA TRP A 213 20.97 -11.84 19.52
C TRP A 213 21.58 -10.77 18.59
N ALA A 214 22.11 -9.68 19.13
CA ALA A 214 22.67 -8.56 18.36
C ALA A 214 21.71 -7.93 17.32
N SER A 215 20.39 -7.88 17.58
CA SER A 215 19.42 -7.20 16.70
C SER A 215 19.69 -5.70 16.53
N TRP A 216 20.64 -5.13 17.26
CA TRP A 216 21.22 -3.81 17.02
C TRP A 216 21.73 -3.59 15.60
N MET A 217 22.05 -4.65 14.86
CA MET A 217 22.35 -4.58 13.41
C MET A 217 21.22 -3.96 12.56
N ARG A 218 20.03 -3.81 13.14
CA ARG A 218 18.87 -3.14 12.52
C ARG A 218 18.89 -1.62 12.69
N PHE A 219 19.62 -1.12 13.68
CA PHE A 219 19.52 0.27 14.14
C PHE A 219 20.73 1.12 13.79
N GLY A 220 21.60 0.66 12.90
CA GLY A 220 22.78 1.41 12.48
C GLY A 220 23.26 0.98 11.10
N LYS A 221 24.43 1.48 10.73
CA LYS A 221 25.18 1.03 9.55
C LYS A 221 26.66 1.02 9.91
N LEU A 222 27.40 0.04 9.37
CA LEU A 222 28.85 -0.02 9.52
C LEU A 222 29.47 1.23 8.87
N ARG A 223 30.25 1.98 9.65
CA ARG A 223 30.91 3.21 9.16
C ARG A 223 32.34 2.93 8.72
N ASP A 224 33.04 2.13 9.50
CA ASP A 224 34.41 1.68 9.29
C ASP A 224 34.60 0.33 9.99
N GLU A 225 35.82 -0.21 9.95
CA GLU A 225 36.15 -1.52 10.55
C GLU A 225 36.00 -1.58 12.08
N ASP A 226 35.82 -0.44 12.76
CA ASP A 226 35.77 -0.35 14.24
C ASP A 226 34.43 0.21 14.77
N THR A 227 33.56 0.72 13.88
CA THR A 227 32.43 1.57 14.26
C THR A 227 31.11 1.14 13.65
N TYR A 228 30.12 0.90 14.52
CA TYR A 228 28.73 0.65 14.19
C TYR A 228 27.82 1.47 15.12
N TYR A 229 27.71 2.78 14.89
CA TYR A 229 26.90 3.60 15.78
C TYR A 229 25.40 3.34 15.63
N LEU A 230 24.74 3.15 16.77
CA LEU A 230 23.30 3.14 16.85
C LEU A 230 22.74 4.51 16.45
N ASP A 231 21.67 4.46 15.67
CA ASP A 231 20.97 5.58 15.10
C ASP A 231 19.47 5.29 15.10
N ALA A 232 18.76 5.89 16.06
CA ALA A 232 17.32 5.83 16.21
C ALA A 232 16.56 6.49 15.03
N THR A 233 17.28 7.17 14.13
CA THR A 233 16.75 7.74 12.89
C THR A 233 17.00 6.86 11.65
N SER A 234 17.72 5.73 11.82
CA SER A 234 17.91 4.74 10.75
C SER A 234 16.59 4.14 10.27
N ASP A 235 16.59 3.58 9.06
CA ASP A 235 15.39 3.00 8.44
C ASP A 235 14.82 1.85 9.28
N GLY A 236 15.68 1.00 9.84
CA GLY A 236 15.27 -0.09 10.72
C GLY A 236 14.76 0.39 12.09
N ALA A 237 15.28 1.51 12.60
CA ALA A 237 14.76 2.15 13.80
C ALA A 237 13.38 2.79 13.56
N LYS A 238 13.20 3.53 12.45
CA LYS A 238 11.89 4.07 12.05
C LYS A 238 10.84 2.98 11.91
N ALA A 239 11.19 1.87 11.25
CA ALA A 239 10.30 0.73 11.09
C ALA A 239 9.90 0.10 12.43
N TRP A 240 10.86 -0.06 13.36
CA TRP A 240 10.61 -0.53 14.72
C TRP A 240 9.69 0.40 15.51
N LEU A 241 9.98 1.69 15.52
CA LEU A 241 9.20 2.69 16.25
C LEU A 241 7.79 2.82 15.70
N ALA A 242 7.62 2.78 14.37
CA ALA A 242 6.33 2.74 13.72
C ALA A 242 5.54 1.48 14.13
N TRP A 243 6.20 0.33 14.20
CA TRP A 243 5.58 -0.92 14.65
C TRP A 243 5.10 -0.84 16.11
N LEU A 244 5.91 -0.29 17.03
CA LEU A 244 5.54 -0.10 18.44
C LEU A 244 4.32 0.81 18.63
N GLN A 245 4.15 1.78 17.75
CA GLN A 245 3.02 2.71 17.76
C GLN A 245 1.71 2.09 17.23
N ARG A 246 1.76 0.92 16.57
CA ARG A 246 0.55 0.15 16.18
C ARG A 246 -0.23 -0.30 17.41
N ASP A 247 -1.54 -0.56 17.28
CA ASP A 247 -2.36 -1.05 18.39
C ASP A 247 -2.39 -2.59 18.43
N PRO A 248 -1.82 -3.27 19.44
CA PRO A 248 -1.84 -4.74 19.54
C PRO A 248 -3.19 -5.32 19.94
N ALA A 249 -4.18 -4.52 20.35
CA ALA A 249 -5.57 -5.00 20.47
C ALA A 249 -6.20 -5.32 19.11
N GLN A 250 -5.54 -4.96 18.00
CA GLN A 250 -5.91 -5.34 16.64
C GLN A 250 -5.20 -6.61 16.12
N ASN A 251 -4.72 -7.51 16.99
CA ASN A 251 -4.50 -8.89 16.56
C ASN A 251 -5.79 -9.70 16.75
N GLU A 252 -6.87 -9.20 16.14
CA GLU A 252 -8.01 -10.04 15.79
C GLU A 252 -7.46 -11.11 14.84
N SER A 253 -7.85 -12.36 15.05
CA SER A 253 -7.78 -13.39 14.00
C SER A 253 -8.02 -12.71 12.65
N ASN A 254 -7.04 -12.71 11.74
CA ASN A 254 -7.23 -12.08 10.44
C ASN A 254 -8.25 -12.87 9.58
N THR A 255 -8.68 -14.03 10.08
CA THR A 255 -9.78 -14.82 9.55
C THR A 255 -11.13 -14.23 9.97
N PRO A 256 -12.08 -14.08 9.04
CA PRO A 256 -13.43 -13.62 9.37
C PRO A 256 -14.13 -14.58 10.35
N PRO A 257 -14.97 -14.07 11.27
CA PRO A 257 -15.74 -14.94 12.16
C PRO A 257 -16.68 -15.86 11.38
N LEU A 258 -16.99 -17.01 11.97
CA LEU A 258 -18.00 -17.92 11.41
C LEU A 258 -19.39 -17.28 11.49
N PRO A 259 -20.21 -17.40 10.44
CA PRO A 259 -21.56 -16.84 10.45
C PRO A 259 -22.45 -17.57 11.45
N ILE A 260 -23.22 -16.81 12.22
CA ILE A 260 -24.23 -17.34 13.12
C ILE A 260 -25.55 -17.34 12.36
N VAL A 261 -25.90 -18.46 11.75
CA VAL A 261 -27.19 -18.59 11.07
C VAL A 261 -28.32 -18.50 12.10
N GLU A 262 -29.35 -17.72 11.81
CA GLU A 262 -30.57 -17.60 12.64
C GLU A 262 -31.18 -18.97 12.97
N ARG A 263 -31.73 -19.12 14.19
CA ARG A 263 -32.28 -20.40 14.68
C ARG A 263 -33.62 -20.27 15.40
N SER A 264 -34.08 -19.04 15.61
CA SER A 264 -35.28 -18.74 16.37
C SER A 264 -36.17 -17.72 15.66
N THR A 265 -37.44 -17.68 16.03
CA THR A 265 -38.36 -16.63 15.58
C THR A 265 -37.93 -15.24 16.04
N ALA A 266 -37.22 -15.14 17.17
CA ALA A 266 -36.65 -13.88 17.65
C ALA A 266 -35.50 -13.39 16.77
N ASP A 267 -34.61 -14.29 16.31
CA ASP A 267 -33.54 -13.95 15.36
C ASP A 267 -34.13 -13.41 14.04
N ARG A 268 -35.17 -14.08 13.53
CA ARG A 268 -35.88 -13.63 12.33
C ARG A 268 -36.50 -12.25 12.52
N ALA A 269 -37.20 -12.05 13.64
CA ALA A 269 -37.83 -10.78 13.96
C ALA A 269 -36.80 -9.65 14.07
N LEU A 270 -35.62 -9.93 14.63
CA LEU A 270 -34.52 -8.99 14.72
C LEU A 270 -34.05 -8.53 13.33
N LEU A 271 -33.81 -9.48 12.41
CA LEU A 271 -33.35 -9.16 11.05
C LEU A 271 -34.40 -8.37 10.26
N ASP A 272 -35.67 -8.75 10.36
CA ASP A 272 -36.77 -8.05 9.68
C ASP A 272 -37.00 -6.64 10.26
N ALA A 273 -36.95 -6.49 11.59
CA ALA A 273 -37.05 -5.20 12.26
C ALA A 273 -35.90 -4.26 11.89
N ALA A 274 -34.65 -4.78 11.87
CA ALA A 274 -33.48 -4.01 11.47
C ALA A 274 -33.58 -3.59 9.99
N ARG A 275 -34.05 -4.48 9.11
CA ARG A 275 -34.30 -4.16 7.68
C ARG A 275 -35.37 -3.09 7.51
N ALA A 276 -36.43 -3.13 8.32
CA ALA A 276 -37.50 -2.14 8.35
C ALA A 276 -37.09 -0.81 9.01
N ASN A 277 -35.87 -0.72 9.55
CA ASN A 277 -35.37 0.42 10.32
C ASN A 277 -36.22 0.73 11.58
N ALA A 278 -36.78 -0.30 12.22
CA ALA A 278 -37.66 -0.18 13.39
C ALA A 278 -36.91 -0.47 14.70
N LEU A 279 -36.44 0.59 15.38
CA LEU A 279 -35.62 0.46 16.60
C LEU A 279 -36.35 -0.21 17.76
N ASP A 280 -37.62 0.10 17.96
CA ASP A 280 -38.41 -0.48 19.07
C ASP A 280 -38.62 -1.99 18.87
N ASP A 281 -38.85 -2.42 17.63
CA ASP A 281 -39.00 -3.84 17.28
C ASP A 281 -37.67 -4.60 17.39
N VAL A 282 -36.55 -3.97 17.04
CA VAL A 282 -35.21 -4.50 17.29
C VAL A 282 -34.99 -4.71 18.79
N ALA A 283 -35.34 -3.73 19.63
CA ALA A 283 -35.22 -3.85 21.08
C ALA A 283 -36.11 -4.98 21.63
N ALA A 284 -37.33 -5.12 21.11
CA ALA A 284 -38.25 -6.20 21.48
C ALA A 284 -37.71 -7.59 21.11
N ALA A 285 -37.13 -7.74 19.91
CA ALA A 285 -36.54 -8.99 19.46
C ALA A 285 -35.33 -9.40 20.32
N LEU A 286 -34.46 -8.44 20.67
CA LEU A 286 -33.32 -8.68 21.57
C LEU A 286 -33.78 -9.10 22.98
N LEU A 287 -34.82 -8.46 23.52
CA LEU A 287 -35.44 -8.85 24.79
C LEU A 287 -36.06 -10.26 24.74
N ALA A 288 -36.55 -10.68 23.56
CA ALA A 288 -37.04 -12.03 23.32
C ALA A 288 -35.93 -13.09 23.14
N GLY A 289 -34.65 -12.69 23.23
CA GLY A 289 -33.51 -13.58 23.19
C GLY A 289 -32.87 -13.76 21.81
N ALA A 290 -33.12 -12.85 20.86
CA ALA A 290 -32.45 -12.84 19.56
C ALA A 290 -30.92 -12.69 19.72
N VAL A 291 -30.16 -13.43 18.91
CA VAL A 291 -28.71 -13.30 18.82
C VAL A 291 -28.37 -12.09 17.95
N PRO A 292 -27.68 -11.05 18.48
CA PRO A 292 -27.48 -9.79 17.74
C PRO A 292 -26.72 -9.93 16.40
N ASP A 293 -25.77 -10.85 16.34
CA ASP A 293 -24.92 -11.11 15.17
C ASP A 293 -25.44 -12.25 14.28
N CYS A 294 -26.73 -12.59 14.39
CA CYS A 294 -27.34 -13.59 13.51
C CYS A 294 -27.36 -13.12 12.05
N THR A 295 -27.35 -14.07 11.12
CA THR A 295 -27.44 -13.87 9.68
C THR A 295 -28.60 -14.67 9.11
N PRO A 296 -29.20 -14.26 7.98
CA PRO A 296 -30.27 -15.02 7.33
C PRO A 296 -29.84 -16.45 6.99
N ASP A 297 -30.78 -17.39 7.09
CA ASP A 297 -30.61 -18.76 6.62
C ASP A 297 -30.60 -18.89 5.09
N SER A 298 -30.13 -20.03 4.60
CA SER A 298 -29.98 -20.29 3.17
C SER A 298 -31.31 -20.41 2.41
N GLU A 299 -32.37 -20.88 3.06
CA GLU A 299 -33.70 -20.99 2.42
C GLU A 299 -34.26 -19.60 2.14
N TRP A 300 -34.17 -18.71 3.13
CA TRP A 300 -34.60 -17.33 2.97
C TRP A 300 -33.80 -16.57 1.92
N LEU A 301 -32.48 -16.76 1.86
CA LEU A 301 -31.63 -16.15 0.82
C LEU A 301 -32.03 -16.60 -0.60
N MET A 302 -32.44 -17.87 -0.77
CA MET A 302 -32.96 -18.38 -2.04
C MET A 302 -34.30 -17.75 -2.42
N GLU A 303 -35.16 -17.45 -1.45
CA GLU A 303 -36.45 -16.80 -1.68
C GLU A 303 -36.31 -15.29 -1.97
N HIS A 304 -35.26 -14.64 -1.48
CA HIS A 304 -35.12 -13.17 -1.49
C HIS A 304 -33.98 -12.64 -2.39
N THR A 305 -33.37 -13.51 -3.21
CA THR A 305 -32.44 -13.25 -4.33
C THR A 305 -31.78 -11.86 -4.36
N ALA A 306 -30.96 -11.58 -3.36
CA ALA A 306 -30.10 -10.40 -3.34
C ALA A 306 -28.68 -10.82 -2.95
N ALA A 307 -27.77 -10.81 -3.91
CA ALA A 307 -26.39 -11.30 -3.77
C ALA A 307 -25.56 -10.52 -2.72
N ASP A 308 -26.02 -9.36 -2.27
CA ASP A 308 -25.37 -8.50 -1.27
C ASP A 308 -25.86 -8.72 0.17
N GLN A 309 -26.74 -9.72 0.39
CA GLN A 309 -27.34 -10.01 1.70
C GLN A 309 -26.71 -11.20 2.43
N GLU A 310 -25.82 -11.93 1.77
CA GLU A 310 -25.07 -13.02 2.39
C GLU A 310 -24.23 -12.46 3.55
N PHE A 311 -24.42 -13.03 4.75
CA PHE A 311 -23.79 -12.60 6.01
C PHE A 311 -24.20 -11.23 6.57
N SER A 312 -25.27 -10.60 6.08
CA SER A 312 -25.79 -9.35 6.65
C SER A 312 -26.44 -9.58 8.03
N THR A 313 -25.87 -8.97 9.07
CA THR A 313 -26.46 -8.91 10.44
C THR A 313 -27.34 -7.67 10.63
N ALA A 314 -28.03 -7.57 11.77
CA ALA A 314 -28.82 -6.39 12.13
C ALA A 314 -28.02 -5.07 12.05
N ILE A 315 -26.73 -5.09 12.40
CA ILE A 315 -25.86 -3.90 12.30
C ILE A 315 -25.69 -3.44 10.85
N HIS A 316 -25.66 -4.36 9.88
CA HIS A 316 -25.53 -4.00 8.47
C HIS A 316 -26.75 -3.23 7.98
N TYR A 317 -27.95 -3.69 8.34
CA TYR A 317 -29.19 -2.99 7.99
C TYR A 317 -29.26 -1.62 8.67
N ALA A 318 -28.93 -1.55 9.97
CA ALA A 318 -28.84 -0.28 10.69
C ALA A 318 -27.84 0.69 10.04
N THR A 319 -26.71 0.17 9.57
CA THR A 319 -25.68 0.95 8.87
C THR A 319 -26.20 1.47 7.52
N ARG A 320 -26.84 0.64 6.70
CA ARG A 320 -27.45 1.06 5.42
C ARG A 320 -28.48 2.19 5.60
N HIS A 321 -29.17 2.21 6.74
CA HIS A 321 -30.14 3.25 7.09
C HIS A 321 -29.54 4.48 7.76
N ASP A 322 -28.21 4.55 7.90
CA ASP A 322 -27.49 5.63 8.59
C ASP A 322 -27.95 5.83 10.05
N ASN A 323 -28.42 4.76 10.70
CA ASN A 323 -29.06 4.80 12.01
C ASN A 323 -28.09 4.43 13.14
N THR A 324 -27.23 5.38 13.54
CA THR A 324 -26.25 5.17 14.62
C THR A 324 -26.87 4.85 15.97
N ALA A 325 -28.11 5.28 16.23
CA ALA A 325 -28.83 4.95 17.46
C ALA A 325 -29.16 3.45 17.53
N MET A 326 -29.59 2.86 16.40
CA MET A 326 -29.82 1.42 16.30
C MET A 326 -28.51 0.63 16.40
N ILE A 327 -27.44 1.08 15.73
CA ILE A 327 -26.11 0.46 15.86
C ILE A 327 -25.69 0.47 17.33
N ALA A 328 -25.78 1.60 18.02
CA ALA A 328 -25.44 1.71 19.43
C ALA A 328 -26.29 0.80 20.34
N HIS A 329 -27.57 0.59 20.02
CA HIS A 329 -28.43 -0.33 20.75
C HIS A 329 -28.01 -1.79 20.54
N LEU A 330 -27.69 -2.18 19.31
CA LEU A 330 -27.18 -3.51 18.97
C LEU A 330 -25.85 -3.81 19.65
N LEU A 331 -24.91 -2.85 19.69
CA LEU A 331 -23.64 -3.00 20.41
C LEU A 331 -23.85 -3.19 21.91
N LYS A 332 -24.80 -2.48 22.52
CA LYS A 332 -25.15 -2.70 23.95
C LYS A 332 -25.71 -4.10 24.20
N ALA A 333 -26.36 -4.70 23.21
CA ALA A 333 -26.88 -6.06 23.29
C ALA A 333 -25.81 -7.14 22.98
N GLY A 334 -24.57 -6.75 22.67
CA GLY A 334 -23.44 -7.66 22.44
C GLY A 334 -23.12 -7.95 20.98
N ALA A 335 -23.69 -7.21 20.03
CA ALA A 335 -23.29 -7.28 18.63
C ALA A 335 -21.85 -6.79 18.41
N THR A 336 -21.17 -7.30 17.39
CA THR A 336 -19.80 -6.89 17.02
C THR A 336 -19.78 -5.98 15.79
N LEU A 337 -18.80 -5.06 15.74
CA LEU A 337 -18.48 -4.29 14.53
C LEU A 337 -17.56 -5.05 13.57
N ASN A 338 -17.00 -6.18 13.99
CA ASN A 338 -16.03 -6.94 13.21
C ASN A 338 -16.63 -8.28 12.79
N THR A 339 -17.76 -8.17 12.09
CA THR A 339 -18.50 -9.30 11.50
C THR A 339 -17.82 -9.81 10.22
N ARG A 340 -18.27 -10.96 9.70
CA ARG A 340 -17.73 -11.58 8.47
C ARG A 340 -17.78 -10.63 7.26
N LEU A 341 -18.95 -10.04 7.02
CA LEU A 341 -19.06 -8.82 6.21
C LEU A 341 -18.79 -7.66 7.16
N LEU A 342 -17.92 -6.71 6.85
CA LEU A 342 -17.66 -5.61 7.78
C LEU A 342 -18.78 -4.55 7.65
N PRO A 343 -19.33 -4.03 8.76
CA PRO A 343 -20.23 -2.87 8.74
C PRO A 343 -19.56 -1.66 8.12
N LEU A 344 -18.23 -1.51 8.24
CA LEU A 344 -17.50 -0.43 7.60
C LEU A 344 -17.50 -0.53 6.06
N ASN A 345 -17.40 -1.74 5.48
CA ASN A 345 -17.61 -1.96 4.03
C ASN A 345 -19.02 -1.51 3.60
N THR A 346 -20.02 -1.71 4.46
CA THR A 346 -21.40 -1.27 4.20
C THR A 346 -21.52 0.24 4.33
N ALA A 347 -20.89 0.83 5.34
CA ALA A 347 -20.97 2.25 5.62
C ALA A 347 -20.39 3.10 4.49
N VAL A 348 -19.23 2.73 3.96
CA VAL A 348 -18.62 3.48 2.85
C VAL A 348 -19.46 3.46 1.58
N LYS A 349 -20.30 2.43 1.38
CA LYS A 349 -21.19 2.32 0.21
C LYS A 349 -22.45 3.16 0.35
N TYR A 350 -23.06 3.16 1.54
CA TYR A 350 -24.45 3.58 1.71
C TYR A 350 -24.66 4.69 2.76
N SER A 351 -23.73 4.91 3.67
CA SER A 351 -23.90 5.79 4.84
C SER A 351 -23.20 7.14 4.68
N THR A 352 -23.40 8.03 5.64
CA THR A 352 -22.74 9.33 5.69
C THR A 352 -21.33 9.25 6.27
N LEU A 353 -20.52 10.29 6.02
CA LEU A 353 -19.20 10.46 6.66
C LEU A 353 -19.29 10.42 8.19
N ALA A 354 -20.37 10.95 8.76
CA ALA A 354 -20.59 10.93 10.21
C ALA A 354 -20.69 9.49 10.73
N THR A 355 -21.45 8.62 10.07
CA THR A 355 -21.55 7.20 10.45
C THR A 355 -20.25 6.45 10.24
N VAL A 356 -19.51 6.72 9.17
CA VAL A 356 -18.16 6.14 8.96
C VAL A 356 -17.22 6.51 10.11
N ARG A 357 -17.11 7.81 10.45
CA ARG A 357 -16.30 8.28 11.58
C ARG A 357 -16.78 7.68 12.91
N TRP A 358 -18.09 7.56 13.08
CA TRP A 358 -18.68 6.97 14.27
C TRP A 358 -18.27 5.50 14.42
N LEU A 359 -18.39 4.70 13.36
CA LEU A 359 -17.98 3.29 13.37
C LEU A 359 -16.49 3.13 13.69
N ILE A 360 -15.63 3.92 13.05
CA ILE A 360 -14.18 3.95 13.32
C ILE A 360 -13.91 4.26 14.80
N ALA A 361 -14.55 5.30 15.34
CA ALA A 361 -14.38 5.71 16.73
C ALA A 361 -14.85 4.63 17.74
N HIS A 362 -15.75 3.73 17.33
CA HIS A 362 -16.24 2.63 18.15
C HIS A 362 -15.51 1.30 17.90
N GLY A 363 -14.38 1.33 17.18
CA GLY A 363 -13.50 0.18 17.01
C GLY A 363 -13.86 -0.73 15.82
N ALA A 364 -14.59 -0.21 14.82
CA ALA A 364 -14.77 -0.93 13.57
C ALA A 364 -13.43 -1.18 12.88
N ARG A 365 -13.23 -2.41 12.42
CA ARG A 365 -12.06 -2.82 11.65
C ARG A 365 -12.00 -2.05 10.33
N VAL A 366 -10.85 -1.42 10.09
CA VAL A 366 -10.64 -0.52 8.94
C VAL A 366 -10.13 -1.27 7.71
N ASN A 367 -9.27 -2.27 7.92
CA ASN A 367 -8.78 -3.16 6.87
C ASN A 367 -9.66 -4.40 6.74
N GLY A 368 -9.73 -5.01 5.56
CA GLY A 368 -10.46 -6.26 5.38
C GLY A 368 -9.83 -7.44 6.12
N TRP A 369 -10.52 -8.58 6.09
CA TRP A 369 -9.98 -9.86 6.53
C TRP A 369 -8.94 -10.41 5.54
N GLU A 370 -8.16 -11.39 5.99
CA GLU A 370 -7.31 -12.21 5.13
C GLU A 370 -8.16 -12.86 4.04
N HIS A 371 -7.70 -12.78 2.79
CA HIS A 371 -8.42 -13.25 1.60
C HIS A 371 -9.79 -12.61 1.36
N GLN A 372 -10.15 -11.54 2.08
CA GLN A 372 -11.31 -10.73 1.73
C GLN A 372 -10.98 -9.93 0.47
N ARG A 373 -11.75 -10.18 -0.58
CA ARG A 373 -11.62 -9.55 -1.90
C ARG A 373 -11.69 -8.02 -1.87
N TYR A 374 -12.67 -7.46 -1.16
CA TYR A 374 -12.92 -6.02 -1.12
C TYR A 374 -12.82 -5.49 0.30
N TRP A 375 -11.85 -4.60 0.54
CA TRP A 375 -11.68 -3.89 1.81
C TRP A 375 -12.53 -2.61 1.82
N PRO A 376 -12.78 -1.98 2.98
CA PRO A 376 -13.52 -0.72 3.04
C PRO A 376 -12.94 0.36 2.11
N LEU A 377 -11.61 0.43 1.98
CA LEU A 377 -10.94 1.34 1.06
C LEU A 377 -11.28 1.05 -0.42
N HIS A 378 -11.26 -0.22 -0.82
CA HIS A 378 -11.65 -0.66 -2.17
C HIS A 378 -13.09 -0.28 -2.50
N ASP A 379 -14.00 -0.60 -1.58
CA ASP A 379 -15.42 -0.33 -1.76
C ASP A 379 -15.70 1.17 -1.85
N LEU A 380 -15.03 2.01 -1.05
CA LEU A 380 -15.16 3.46 -1.13
C LEU A 380 -14.78 3.98 -2.52
N VAL A 381 -13.59 3.63 -3.00
CA VAL A 381 -13.06 4.14 -4.27
C VAL A 381 -13.92 3.67 -5.45
N VAL A 382 -14.31 2.39 -5.47
CA VAL A 382 -15.04 1.80 -6.60
C VAL A 382 -16.51 2.20 -6.62
N THR A 383 -17.15 2.30 -5.46
CA THR A 383 -18.60 2.57 -5.43
C THR A 383 -18.91 4.06 -5.33
N ARG A 384 -18.18 4.83 -4.50
CA ARG A 384 -18.46 6.26 -4.28
C ARG A 384 -17.62 7.19 -5.14
N GLY A 385 -16.43 6.77 -5.57
CA GLY A 385 -15.54 7.58 -6.40
C GLY A 385 -16.22 8.08 -7.69
N PRO A 386 -16.82 7.19 -8.51
CA PRO A 386 -17.55 7.60 -9.71
C PRO A 386 -18.77 8.49 -9.42
N ILE A 387 -19.48 8.22 -8.33
CA ILE A 387 -20.66 9.00 -7.91
C ILE A 387 -20.24 10.41 -7.51
N ALA A 388 -19.16 10.55 -6.74
CA ALA A 388 -18.63 11.82 -6.25
C ALA A 388 -18.01 12.69 -7.38
N ALA A 389 -17.63 12.07 -8.50
CA ALA A 389 -17.19 12.77 -9.69
C ALA A 389 -18.34 13.49 -10.43
N MET A 390 -19.60 13.11 -10.16
CA MET A 390 -20.80 13.71 -10.75
C MET A 390 -21.49 14.65 -9.76
N THR A 391 -22.07 15.73 -10.27
CA THR A 391 -23.07 16.50 -9.50
C THR A 391 -24.29 15.63 -9.24
N ARG A 392 -25.07 15.97 -8.20
CA ARG A 392 -26.29 15.22 -7.85
C ARG A 392 -27.25 15.10 -9.04
N GLU A 393 -27.37 16.17 -9.83
CA GLU A 393 -28.23 16.19 -11.01
C GLU A 393 -27.70 15.30 -12.14
N GLN A 394 -26.38 15.35 -12.41
CA GLN A 394 -25.75 14.46 -13.39
C GLN A 394 -25.90 12.99 -12.99
N TYR A 395 -25.72 12.68 -11.70
CA TYR A 395 -25.91 11.31 -11.20
C TYR A 395 -27.37 10.87 -11.31
N ARG A 396 -28.33 11.76 -11.00
CA ARG A 396 -29.77 11.50 -11.21
C ARG A 396 -30.06 11.18 -12.68
N GLN A 397 -29.55 11.99 -13.61
CA GLN A 397 -29.75 11.76 -15.04
C GLN A 397 -29.11 10.44 -15.49
N HIS A 398 -27.88 10.16 -15.06
CA HIS A 398 -27.19 8.89 -15.33
C HIS A 398 -28.02 7.67 -14.87
N LEU A 399 -28.64 7.75 -13.68
CA LEU A 399 -29.53 6.70 -13.19
C LEU A 399 -30.78 6.56 -14.08
N ILE A 400 -31.40 7.66 -14.49
CA ILE A 400 -32.57 7.65 -15.39
C ILE A 400 -32.20 7.00 -16.74
N ASP A 401 -31.07 7.39 -17.33
CA ASP A 401 -30.62 6.88 -18.62
C ASP A 401 -30.33 5.37 -18.56
N SER A 402 -29.76 4.90 -17.44
CA SER A 402 -29.47 3.47 -17.24
C SER A 402 -30.71 2.57 -17.19
N LEU A 403 -31.87 3.13 -16.83
CA LEU A 403 -33.12 2.39 -16.68
C LEU A 403 -33.91 2.26 -17.99
N SER A 404 -33.44 2.88 -19.10
CA SER A 404 -34.04 2.75 -20.44
C SER A 404 -35.57 2.85 -20.45
N MET A 405 -36.11 3.88 -19.79
CA MET A 405 -37.56 4.09 -19.64
C MET A 405 -38.25 4.19 -21.02
N GLY A 406 -39.24 3.32 -21.29
CA GLY A 406 -39.97 3.31 -22.56
C GLY A 406 -40.75 4.61 -22.82
N SER A 407 -40.82 5.04 -24.08
CA SER A 407 -41.51 6.29 -24.47
C SER A 407 -43.04 6.15 -24.44
N LEU A 408 -43.69 6.89 -23.53
CA LEU A 408 -45.15 6.97 -23.42
C LEU A 408 -45.82 7.58 -24.67
N ASP A 409 -45.10 8.42 -25.40
CA ASP A 409 -45.62 9.13 -26.58
C ASP A 409 -46.00 8.17 -27.72
N SER A 410 -45.26 7.07 -27.85
CA SER A 410 -45.55 6.01 -28.83
C SER A 410 -46.90 5.32 -28.56
N LEU A 411 -47.22 5.06 -27.29
CA LEU A 411 -48.47 4.42 -26.88
C LEU A 411 -49.66 5.35 -27.04
N ASP A 412 -49.49 6.65 -26.81
CA ASP A 412 -50.56 7.64 -27.03
C ASP A 412 -50.96 7.77 -28.50
N ALA A 413 -49.98 7.73 -29.42
CA ALA A 413 -50.26 7.66 -30.85
C ALA A 413 -51.00 6.36 -31.24
N MET A 414 -50.60 5.21 -30.66
CA MET A 414 -51.26 3.91 -30.92
C MET A 414 -52.69 3.85 -30.39
N ILE A 415 -52.98 4.45 -29.23
CA ILE A 415 -54.33 4.57 -28.65
C ILE A 415 -55.22 5.41 -29.57
N ALA A 416 -54.70 6.52 -30.11
CA ALA A 416 -55.43 7.41 -31.02
C ALA A 416 -55.76 6.73 -32.37
N GLN A 417 -54.93 5.81 -32.84
CA GLN A 417 -55.08 5.09 -34.11
C GLN A 417 -55.78 3.72 -33.98
N ALA A 418 -56.21 3.32 -32.79
CA ALA A 418 -56.81 2.01 -32.55
C ALA A 418 -58.14 1.85 -33.33
N LYS A 419 -58.24 0.78 -34.14
CA LYS A 419 -59.37 0.53 -35.05
C LYS A 419 -60.61 -0.05 -34.37
N ASP A 420 -60.44 -0.64 -33.18
CA ASP A 420 -61.52 -1.27 -32.42
C ASP A 420 -61.31 -1.10 -30.89
N ALA A 421 -62.39 -1.35 -30.14
CA ALA A 421 -62.42 -1.15 -28.69
C ALA A 421 -61.49 -2.11 -27.92
N GLN A 422 -61.28 -3.32 -28.44
CA GLN A 422 -60.45 -4.34 -27.79
C GLN A 422 -58.96 -3.98 -27.90
N MET A 423 -58.53 -3.53 -29.07
CA MET A 423 -57.17 -3.04 -29.33
C MET A 423 -56.88 -1.78 -28.50
N ARG A 424 -57.84 -0.85 -28.44
CA ARG A 424 -57.73 0.34 -27.60
C ARG A 424 -57.58 -0.01 -26.11
N GLN A 425 -58.34 -1.00 -25.62
CA GLN A 425 -58.23 -1.47 -24.24
C GLN A 425 -56.86 -2.12 -23.96
N ARG A 426 -56.32 -2.90 -24.91
CA ARG A 426 -54.98 -3.48 -24.80
C ARG A 426 -53.89 -2.42 -24.71
N TYR A 427 -53.96 -1.36 -25.53
CA TYR A 427 -53.00 -0.25 -25.46
C TYR A 427 -53.13 0.59 -24.18
N LEU A 428 -54.35 0.80 -23.68
CA LEU A 428 -54.56 1.46 -22.39
C LEU A 428 -53.99 0.64 -21.22
N ALA A 429 -54.14 -0.69 -21.25
CA ALA A 429 -53.53 -1.57 -20.25
C ALA A 429 -52.00 -1.53 -20.34
N ALA A 430 -51.43 -1.56 -21.55
CA ALA A 430 -49.99 -1.40 -21.77
C ALA A 430 -49.47 -0.05 -21.27
N LYS A 431 -50.19 1.06 -21.53
CA LYS A 431 -49.84 2.39 -21.01
C LYS A 431 -49.81 2.43 -19.49
N ARG A 432 -50.81 1.85 -18.82
CA ARG A 432 -50.82 1.77 -17.34
C ARG A 432 -49.64 0.96 -16.80
N ALA A 433 -49.30 -0.15 -17.43
CA ALA A 433 -48.15 -0.96 -17.04
C ALA A 433 -46.84 -0.18 -17.19
N VAL A 434 -46.63 0.53 -18.31
CA VAL A 434 -45.45 1.39 -18.53
C VAL A 434 -45.40 2.54 -17.52
N GLN A 435 -46.53 3.16 -17.20
CA GLN A 435 -46.60 4.22 -16.19
C GLN A 435 -46.24 3.71 -14.79
N GLN A 436 -46.74 2.53 -14.40
CA GLN A 436 -46.41 1.92 -13.11
C GLN A 436 -44.92 1.56 -13.04
N ALA A 437 -44.38 0.91 -14.08
CA ALA A 437 -42.96 0.61 -14.19
C ALA A 437 -42.11 1.89 -14.11
N SER A 438 -42.57 2.99 -14.73
CA SER A 438 -41.90 4.30 -14.66
C SER A 438 -41.88 4.89 -13.25
N GLN A 439 -42.98 4.75 -12.49
CA GLN A 439 -43.04 5.22 -11.10
C GLN A 439 -42.14 4.39 -10.18
N GLU A 440 -42.10 3.08 -10.38
CA GLU A 440 -41.22 2.17 -9.64
C GLU A 440 -39.75 2.47 -9.94
N ALA A 441 -39.41 2.68 -11.21
CA ALA A 441 -38.08 3.12 -11.64
C ALA A 441 -37.68 4.47 -11.01
N LEU A 442 -38.57 5.45 -10.93
CA LEU A 442 -38.27 6.73 -10.27
C LEU A 442 -38.03 6.58 -8.76
N LYS A 443 -38.78 5.69 -8.08
CA LYS A 443 -38.50 5.37 -6.67
C LYS A 443 -37.13 4.72 -6.49
N GLU A 444 -36.72 3.88 -7.43
CA GLU A 444 -35.38 3.29 -7.43
C GLU A 444 -34.30 4.35 -7.65
N VAL A 445 -34.49 5.27 -8.59
CA VAL A 445 -33.61 6.44 -8.80
C VAL A 445 -33.48 7.23 -7.51
N ASP A 446 -34.60 7.61 -6.88
CA ASP A 446 -34.59 8.40 -5.65
C ASP A 446 -33.89 7.65 -4.50
N SER A 447 -34.10 6.33 -4.41
CA SER A 447 -33.43 5.48 -3.43
C SER A 447 -31.90 5.48 -3.62
N LYS A 448 -31.42 5.26 -4.85
CA LYS A 448 -29.98 5.26 -5.20
C LYS A 448 -29.36 6.66 -5.08
N LEU A 449 -30.13 7.70 -5.37
CA LEU A 449 -29.69 9.10 -5.29
C LEU A 449 -29.34 9.52 -3.85
N ARG A 450 -29.82 8.79 -2.82
CA ARG A 450 -29.37 8.98 -1.43
C ARG A 450 -27.89 8.64 -1.24
N ASN A 451 -27.31 7.81 -2.09
CA ASN A 451 -25.88 7.47 -2.08
C ASN A 451 -25.00 8.55 -2.73
N HIS A 452 -25.57 9.65 -3.22
CA HIS A 452 -24.77 10.76 -3.73
C HIS A 452 -24.02 11.46 -2.58
N ILE A 453 -22.72 11.71 -2.77
CA ILE A 453 -21.90 12.57 -1.92
C ILE A 453 -21.13 13.57 -2.76
N SER A 454 -20.74 14.68 -2.12
CA SER A 454 -19.84 15.63 -2.76
C SER A 454 -18.43 15.03 -2.92
N ARG A 455 -17.65 15.60 -3.85
CA ARG A 455 -16.23 15.25 -4.00
C ARG A 455 -15.45 15.48 -2.71
N GLN A 456 -15.79 16.52 -1.94
CA GLN A 456 -15.12 16.79 -0.67
C GLN A 456 -15.46 15.72 0.37
N ASP A 457 -16.74 15.39 0.56
CA ASP A 457 -17.13 14.34 1.54
C ASP A 457 -16.51 12.98 1.19
N TYR A 458 -16.35 12.67 -0.10
CA TYR A 458 -15.64 11.47 -0.55
C TYR A 458 -14.17 11.48 -0.15
N LEU A 459 -13.47 12.60 -0.34
CA LEU A 459 -12.06 12.74 0.07
C LEU A 459 -11.93 12.73 1.60
N ASP A 460 -12.83 13.40 2.33
CA ASP A 460 -12.85 13.40 3.79
C ASP A 460 -13.13 12.00 4.37
N MET A 461 -13.93 11.18 3.66
CA MET A 461 -14.18 9.78 4.01
C MET A 461 -12.95 8.91 3.74
N LEU A 462 -12.26 9.15 2.62
CA LEU A 462 -11.01 8.50 2.29
C LEU A 462 -9.92 8.82 3.33
N GLU A 463 -9.75 10.10 3.67
CA GLU A 463 -8.82 10.56 4.71
C GLU A 463 -9.18 9.94 6.06
N ALA A 464 -10.46 9.91 6.44
CA ALA A 464 -10.88 9.30 7.70
C ALA A 464 -10.52 7.81 7.81
N LEU A 465 -10.60 7.05 6.71
CA LEU A 465 -10.15 5.65 6.69
C LEU A 465 -8.63 5.55 6.83
N LEU A 466 -7.88 6.37 6.08
CA LEU A 466 -6.41 6.36 6.09
C LEU A 466 -5.84 6.82 7.44
N ASP A 467 -6.40 7.88 8.04
CA ASP A 467 -6.08 8.33 9.40
C ASP A 467 -6.33 7.25 10.45
N ALA A 468 -7.32 6.38 10.21
CA ALA A 468 -7.65 5.26 11.06
C ALA A 468 -6.79 4.00 10.81
N GLY A 469 -5.79 4.08 9.92
CA GLY A 469 -4.86 2.99 9.62
C GLY A 469 -5.31 2.07 8.50
N ALA A 470 -6.20 2.51 7.60
CA ALA A 470 -6.41 1.81 6.33
C ALA A 470 -5.07 1.71 5.58
N ASP A 471 -4.78 0.53 5.04
CA ASP A 471 -3.58 0.32 4.23
C ASP A 471 -3.76 1.04 2.87
N PRO A 472 -2.98 2.10 2.56
CA PRO A 472 -3.08 2.80 1.28
C PRO A 472 -2.70 1.91 0.08
N ASP A 473 -1.92 0.85 0.33
CA ASP A 473 -1.45 -0.11 -0.66
C ASP A 473 -2.22 -1.44 -0.60
N ALA A 474 -3.41 -1.43 0.01
CA ALA A 474 -4.31 -2.58 0.01
C ALA A 474 -4.41 -3.17 -1.42
N PRO A 475 -3.94 -4.42 -1.64
CA PRO A 475 -3.87 -4.99 -2.97
C PRO A 475 -5.23 -5.57 -3.35
N TRP A 476 -5.58 -5.44 -4.63
CA TRP A 476 -6.66 -6.20 -5.24
C TRP A 476 -6.27 -7.67 -5.48
N ASP A 477 -7.20 -8.49 -5.99
CA ASP A 477 -6.96 -9.90 -6.37
C ASP A 477 -5.76 -10.10 -7.31
N ASN A 478 -5.47 -9.11 -8.16
CA ASN A 478 -4.36 -9.13 -9.12
C ASN A 478 -3.17 -8.27 -8.68
N GLY A 479 -3.09 -7.86 -7.40
CA GLY A 479 -2.00 -7.04 -6.87
C GLY A 479 -2.05 -5.56 -7.27
N ILE A 480 -3.04 -5.11 -8.06
CA ILE A 480 -3.23 -3.68 -8.32
C ILE A 480 -3.58 -2.96 -7.02
N THR A 481 -2.87 -1.89 -6.69
CA THR A 481 -3.23 -0.98 -5.59
C THR A 481 -4.21 0.09 -6.07
N MET A 482 -4.91 0.73 -5.13
CA MET A 482 -5.87 1.81 -5.45
C MET A 482 -5.23 2.97 -6.20
N LEU A 483 -3.93 3.21 -5.99
CA LEU A 483 -3.18 4.25 -6.68
C LEU A 483 -3.15 4.05 -8.21
N GLY A 484 -3.13 2.79 -8.66
CA GLY A 484 -3.18 2.44 -10.09
C GLY A 484 -4.49 2.83 -10.77
N TRP A 485 -5.63 2.59 -10.12
CA TRP A 485 -6.95 2.76 -10.75
C TRP A 485 -7.64 4.08 -10.45
N CYS A 486 -7.29 4.77 -9.35
CA CYS A 486 -8.02 5.96 -8.93
C CYS A 486 -7.74 7.22 -9.78
N GLY A 487 -8.62 8.22 -9.66
CA GLY A 487 -8.40 9.54 -10.26
C GLY A 487 -7.40 10.40 -9.48
N THR A 488 -6.94 11.50 -10.07
CA THR A 488 -5.84 12.35 -9.55
C THR A 488 -6.05 12.86 -8.13
N ALA A 489 -7.27 13.23 -7.74
CA ALA A 489 -7.52 13.71 -6.37
C ALA A 489 -7.39 12.60 -5.32
N THR A 490 -7.87 11.39 -5.62
CA THR A 490 -7.68 10.22 -4.75
C THR A 490 -6.22 9.83 -4.67
N ALA A 491 -5.50 9.84 -5.81
CA ALA A 491 -4.07 9.58 -5.83
C ALA A 491 -3.29 10.55 -4.92
N ARG A 492 -3.70 11.82 -4.86
CA ARG A 492 -3.03 12.83 -4.02
C ARG A 492 -3.17 12.49 -2.53
N VAL A 493 -4.37 12.10 -2.11
CA VAL A 493 -4.62 11.68 -0.73
C VAL A 493 -3.85 10.41 -0.42
N LEU A 494 -3.94 9.37 -1.26
CA LEU A 494 -3.23 8.10 -1.05
C LEU A 494 -1.70 8.30 -0.90
N LEU A 495 -1.08 9.10 -1.78
CA LEU A 495 0.35 9.41 -1.69
C LEU A 495 0.71 10.20 -0.44
N ALA A 496 -0.14 11.13 -0.01
CA ALA A 496 0.06 11.86 1.25
C ALA A 496 0.03 10.94 2.47
N HIS A 497 -0.66 9.80 2.38
CA HIS A 497 -0.72 8.76 3.40
C HIS A 497 0.27 7.60 3.17
N GLY A 498 1.24 7.76 2.27
CA GLY A 498 2.36 6.82 2.10
C GLY A 498 2.12 5.66 1.15
N ALA A 499 1.13 5.75 0.25
CA ALA A 499 0.97 4.78 -0.84
C ALA A 499 2.26 4.67 -1.68
N ASP A 500 2.68 3.45 -2.01
CA ASP A 500 3.85 3.20 -2.85
C ASP A 500 3.55 3.51 -4.34
N PRO A 501 4.15 4.56 -4.92
CA PRO A 501 3.98 4.88 -6.34
C PRO A 501 4.59 3.84 -7.28
N ASN A 502 5.41 2.92 -6.76
CA ASN A 502 6.06 1.84 -7.48
C ASN A 502 5.45 0.47 -7.21
N ALA A 503 4.31 0.40 -6.51
CA ALA A 503 3.60 -0.84 -6.28
C ALA A 503 3.35 -1.55 -7.62
N ARG A 504 3.61 -2.87 -7.66
CA ARG A 504 3.50 -3.68 -8.87
C ARG A 504 2.38 -4.68 -8.73
N ASP A 505 1.53 -4.72 -9.75
CA ASP A 505 0.54 -5.79 -9.87
C ASP A 505 1.20 -7.11 -10.31
N ILE A 506 0.38 -8.16 -10.47
CA ILE A 506 0.85 -9.48 -10.93
C ILE A 506 1.50 -9.46 -12.32
N HIS A 507 1.32 -8.37 -13.08
CA HIS A 507 1.92 -8.10 -14.39
C HIS A 507 3.06 -7.08 -14.30
N GLY A 508 3.60 -6.79 -13.11
CA GLY A 508 4.65 -5.78 -12.94
C GLY A 508 4.21 -4.34 -13.25
N THR A 509 2.92 -4.11 -13.53
CA THR A 509 2.37 -2.81 -13.90
C THR A 509 2.40 -1.90 -12.68
N THR A 510 3.03 -0.73 -12.83
CA THR A 510 3.03 0.31 -11.79
C THR A 510 1.90 1.31 -12.00
N PRO A 511 1.49 2.08 -10.97
CA PRO A 511 0.49 3.14 -11.11
C PRO A 511 0.79 4.16 -12.22
N LEU A 512 2.06 4.32 -12.61
CA LEU A 512 2.46 5.20 -13.70
C LEU A 512 2.07 4.67 -15.09
N HIS A 513 2.01 3.35 -15.27
CA HIS A 513 1.56 2.73 -16.52
C HIS A 513 0.06 2.96 -16.78
N THR A 514 -0.75 3.07 -15.72
CA THR A 514 -2.20 3.26 -15.80
C THR A 514 -2.62 4.73 -15.67
N ALA A 515 -1.67 5.66 -15.66
CA ALA A 515 -1.95 7.08 -15.48
C ALA A 515 -2.64 7.68 -16.71
N THR A 516 -3.84 8.22 -16.53
CA THR A 516 -4.67 8.73 -17.63
C THR A 516 -4.51 10.22 -17.92
N THR A 517 -3.86 10.98 -17.02
CA THR A 517 -3.65 12.42 -17.17
C THR A 517 -2.22 12.83 -16.83
N GLY A 518 -1.74 13.91 -17.44
CA GLY A 518 -0.44 14.50 -17.14
C GLY A 518 -0.32 14.96 -15.69
N GLU A 519 -1.40 15.43 -15.06
CA GLU A 519 -1.43 15.77 -13.65
C GLU A 519 -1.18 14.53 -12.77
N LYS A 520 -1.81 13.39 -13.07
CA LYS A 520 -1.58 12.14 -12.32
C LYS A 520 -0.13 11.66 -12.51
N VAL A 521 0.42 11.77 -13.72
CA VAL A 521 1.85 11.47 -14.00
C VAL A 521 2.77 12.33 -13.13
N ARG A 522 2.59 13.66 -13.15
CA ARG A 522 3.40 14.60 -12.35
C ARG A 522 3.31 14.30 -10.86
N LEU A 523 2.12 13.97 -10.39
CA LEU A 523 1.87 13.61 -9.00
C LEU A 523 2.60 12.32 -8.59
N LEU A 524 2.50 11.27 -9.40
CA LEU A 524 3.17 9.98 -9.14
C LEU A 524 4.70 10.11 -9.16
N VAL A 525 5.25 10.82 -10.14
CA VAL A 525 6.70 11.08 -10.23
C VAL A 525 7.19 11.91 -9.04
N ALA A 526 6.43 12.94 -8.62
CA ALA A 526 6.73 13.69 -7.41
C ALA A 526 6.67 12.84 -6.13
N GLY A 527 5.83 11.79 -6.12
CA GLY A 527 5.77 10.78 -5.06
C GLY A 527 6.93 9.77 -5.07
N GLY A 528 7.77 9.75 -6.11
CA GLY A 528 8.90 8.83 -6.25
C GLY A 528 8.67 7.66 -7.22
N ALA A 529 7.69 7.75 -8.13
CA ALA A 529 7.50 6.75 -9.19
C ALA A 529 8.74 6.67 -10.10
N ASP A 530 9.19 5.46 -10.40
CA ASP A 530 10.18 5.19 -11.44
C ASP A 530 9.55 5.45 -12.82
N ILE A 531 9.95 6.56 -13.42
CA ILE A 531 9.44 7.02 -14.72
C ILE A 531 9.70 6.03 -15.86
N ASN A 532 10.68 5.13 -15.69
CA ASN A 532 11.08 4.14 -16.68
C ASN A 532 10.89 2.70 -16.20
N ALA A 533 9.98 2.47 -15.23
CA ALA A 533 9.64 1.15 -14.72
C ALA A 533 9.25 0.19 -15.86
N TRP A 534 9.45 -1.11 -15.66
CA TRP A 534 9.05 -2.15 -16.60
C TRP A 534 7.87 -2.95 -16.06
N ALA A 535 6.81 -3.10 -16.86
CA ALA A 535 5.81 -4.14 -16.66
C ALA A 535 6.34 -5.51 -17.13
N ILE A 536 5.91 -6.59 -16.48
CA ILE A 536 6.25 -7.99 -16.77
C ILE A 536 5.00 -8.76 -17.19
N ALA A 537 4.96 -9.27 -18.41
CA ALA A 537 3.90 -10.20 -18.80
C ALA A 537 4.15 -11.60 -18.23
N GLN A 538 3.10 -12.26 -17.70
CA GLN A 538 3.22 -13.61 -17.14
C GLN A 538 3.33 -14.69 -18.22
N ASP A 539 2.89 -14.41 -19.44
CA ASP A 539 2.96 -15.32 -20.57
C ASP A 539 4.11 -14.90 -21.50
N PRO A 540 5.05 -15.80 -21.86
CA PRO A 540 6.04 -15.56 -22.91
C PRO A 540 5.42 -15.08 -24.23
N ASP A 541 4.15 -15.41 -24.51
CA ASP A 541 3.42 -14.99 -25.71
C ASP A 541 2.72 -13.63 -25.56
N ASP A 542 2.51 -13.12 -24.33
CA ASP A 542 1.91 -11.80 -24.10
C ASP A 542 3.01 -10.71 -24.13
N SER A 543 3.35 -10.31 -25.34
CA SER A 543 4.55 -9.55 -25.69
C SER A 543 4.57 -8.06 -25.30
N GLN A 544 4.00 -7.67 -24.16
CA GLN A 544 3.93 -6.26 -23.75
C GLN A 544 4.64 -5.96 -22.43
N HIS A 545 5.93 -6.29 -22.38
CA HIS A 545 6.86 -5.62 -21.48
C HIS A 545 7.10 -4.19 -21.97
N CYS A 546 6.37 -3.23 -21.41
CA CYS A 546 6.44 -1.83 -21.83
C CYS A 546 6.86 -0.92 -20.66
N THR A 547 7.35 0.27 -21.02
CA THR A 547 7.53 1.39 -20.09
C THR A 547 6.22 2.18 -19.94
N PRO A 548 6.07 3.04 -18.92
CA PRO A 548 4.91 3.92 -18.80
C PRO A 548 4.67 4.78 -20.04
N LEU A 549 5.75 5.27 -20.68
CA LEU A 549 5.65 6.03 -21.92
C LEU A 549 5.08 5.18 -23.07
N GLN A 550 5.58 3.96 -23.26
CA GLN A 550 5.09 3.06 -24.31
C GLN A 550 3.63 2.63 -24.07
N SER A 551 3.25 2.40 -22.81
CA SER A 551 1.85 2.16 -22.43
C SER A 551 0.98 3.38 -22.78
N ALA A 552 1.44 4.58 -22.45
CA ALA A 552 0.69 5.80 -22.73
C ALA A 552 0.55 6.10 -24.24
N LEU A 553 1.59 5.85 -25.03
CA LEU A 553 1.56 5.99 -26.50
C LEU A 553 0.52 5.07 -27.16
N LEU A 554 0.27 3.93 -26.54
CA LEU A 554 -0.69 2.95 -27.03
C LEU A 554 -2.15 3.30 -26.69
N SER A 555 -2.40 3.83 -25.48
CA SER A 555 -3.76 4.00 -24.95
C SER A 555 -4.30 5.44 -24.99
N HIS A 556 -3.46 6.44 -25.28
CA HIS A 556 -3.83 7.86 -25.19
C HIS A 556 -3.49 8.68 -26.44
N THR A 557 -4.19 9.81 -26.58
CA THR A 557 -3.91 10.85 -27.59
C THR A 557 -3.21 12.06 -26.95
N LEU A 558 -2.77 13.02 -27.76
CA LEU A 558 -2.09 14.25 -27.30
C LEU A 558 -3.05 15.35 -26.82
N ASP A 559 -4.33 15.05 -26.65
CA ASP A 559 -5.34 16.06 -26.34
C ASP A 559 -5.33 16.44 -24.85
N GLY A 560 -5.48 17.74 -24.55
CA GLY A 560 -5.63 18.23 -23.17
C GLY A 560 -4.40 17.97 -22.29
N ASP A 561 -4.64 17.50 -21.07
CA ASP A 561 -3.60 17.14 -20.09
C ASP A 561 -3.08 15.72 -20.36
N SER A 562 -2.35 15.55 -21.46
CA SER A 562 -1.88 14.24 -21.93
C SER A 562 -0.83 13.63 -20.99
N PRO A 563 -0.95 12.35 -20.61
CA PRO A 563 0.09 11.65 -19.86
C PRO A 563 1.40 11.52 -20.66
N ILE A 564 1.32 11.46 -22.00
CA ILE A 564 2.48 11.32 -22.89
C ILE A 564 3.40 12.54 -22.80
N THR A 565 2.82 13.75 -22.89
CA THR A 565 3.60 15.00 -22.81
C THR A 565 4.24 15.14 -21.43
N ALA A 566 3.48 14.89 -20.36
CA ALA A 566 3.98 14.94 -19.00
C ALA A 566 5.13 13.95 -18.75
N LEU A 567 5.03 12.71 -19.25
CA LEU A 567 6.10 11.71 -19.14
C LEU A 567 7.37 12.21 -19.85
N LEU A 568 7.26 12.74 -21.06
CA LEU A 568 8.40 13.26 -21.81
C LEU A 568 9.02 14.51 -21.18
N GLU A 569 8.21 15.39 -20.57
CA GLU A 569 8.67 16.59 -19.84
C GLU A 569 9.45 16.21 -18.58
N LEU A 570 9.03 15.14 -17.89
CA LEU A 570 9.66 14.65 -16.66
C LEU A 570 10.85 13.72 -16.92
N GLY A 571 11.22 13.49 -18.18
CA GLY A 571 12.43 12.73 -18.54
C GLY A 571 12.22 11.25 -18.80
N ALA A 572 11.01 10.82 -19.19
CA ALA A 572 10.79 9.46 -19.68
C ALA A 572 11.69 9.20 -20.90
N ASP A 573 12.40 8.08 -20.87
CA ASP A 573 13.37 7.72 -21.90
C ASP A 573 12.67 7.08 -23.11
N ALA A 574 12.39 7.90 -24.12
CA ALA A 574 11.79 7.44 -25.37
C ALA A 574 12.67 6.43 -26.14
N THR A 575 13.98 6.37 -25.86
CA THR A 575 14.92 5.48 -26.55
C THR A 575 14.92 4.06 -25.97
N ARG A 576 14.36 3.87 -24.77
CA ARG A 576 14.20 2.53 -24.18
C ARG A 576 13.39 1.65 -25.12
N LYS A 577 13.94 0.46 -25.37
CA LYS A 577 13.24 -0.61 -26.06
C LYS A 577 12.42 -1.40 -25.06
N SER A 578 11.26 -1.87 -25.49
CA SER A 578 10.51 -2.91 -24.77
C SER A 578 11.33 -4.20 -24.66
N ALA A 579 10.91 -5.16 -23.84
CA ALA A 579 11.70 -6.37 -23.64
C ALA A 579 11.84 -7.25 -24.90
N ASP A 580 10.89 -7.17 -25.84
CA ASP A 580 10.98 -7.80 -27.15
C ASP A 580 11.89 -7.04 -28.14
N GLY A 581 12.35 -5.84 -27.77
CA GLY A 581 13.27 -5.01 -28.55
C GLY A 581 12.61 -3.94 -29.41
N ARG A 582 11.29 -3.73 -29.32
CA ARG A 582 10.58 -2.68 -30.06
C ARG A 582 10.89 -1.30 -29.51
N SER A 583 11.01 -0.33 -30.40
CA SER A 583 11.20 1.09 -30.06
C SER A 583 9.87 1.76 -29.69
N SER A 584 9.91 2.91 -29.01
CA SER A 584 8.70 3.69 -28.70
C SER A 584 7.88 4.10 -29.95
N LEU A 585 8.53 4.25 -31.11
CA LEU A 585 7.83 4.49 -32.38
C LEU A 585 6.87 3.35 -32.75
N ALA A 586 7.14 2.12 -32.33
CA ALA A 586 6.28 0.98 -32.61
C ALA A 586 4.94 1.01 -31.87
N TYR A 587 4.82 1.84 -30.83
CA TYR A 587 3.62 2.01 -30.03
C TYR A 587 2.78 3.22 -30.49
N CYS A 588 3.20 3.94 -31.52
CA CYS A 588 2.50 5.12 -32.03
C CYS A 588 1.55 4.75 -33.18
N PHE A 589 0.26 5.06 -33.05
CA PHE A 589 -0.77 4.78 -34.08
C PHE A 589 -1.40 6.05 -34.68
N GLN A 590 -0.77 7.21 -34.48
CA GLN A 590 -1.20 8.50 -35.01
C GLN A 590 0.00 9.32 -35.50
N PRO A 591 -0.16 10.14 -36.57
CA PRO A 591 0.94 10.93 -37.11
C PRO A 591 1.61 11.85 -36.08
N ASP A 592 0.83 12.47 -35.21
CA ASP A 592 1.34 13.43 -34.23
C ASP A 592 2.21 12.76 -33.15
N LEU A 593 1.84 11.54 -32.72
CA LEU A 593 2.64 10.72 -31.81
C LEU A 593 3.98 10.32 -32.44
N VAL A 594 3.95 9.89 -33.71
CA VAL A 594 5.16 9.54 -34.45
C VAL A 594 6.09 10.75 -34.56
N ARG A 595 5.56 11.93 -34.94
CA ARG A 595 6.34 13.17 -35.03
C ARG A 595 6.94 13.56 -33.67
N LEU A 596 6.17 13.45 -32.59
CA LEU A 596 6.63 13.76 -31.24
C LEU A 596 7.79 12.87 -30.80
N ILE A 597 7.70 11.56 -31.04
CA ILE A 597 8.76 10.60 -30.67
C ILE A 597 9.96 10.72 -31.62
N MET A 598 9.76 10.98 -32.91
CA MET A 598 10.85 11.29 -33.85
C MET A 598 11.65 12.53 -33.40
N ALA A 599 10.99 13.54 -32.84
CA ALA A 599 11.67 14.72 -32.29
C ALA A 599 12.59 14.39 -31.09
N LYS A 600 12.46 13.20 -30.49
CA LYS A 600 13.39 12.67 -29.47
C LYS A 600 14.58 11.91 -30.08
N GLY A 601 14.76 11.95 -31.40
CA GLY A 601 15.91 11.38 -32.10
C GLY A 601 15.73 9.93 -32.55
N LEU A 602 14.51 9.39 -32.51
CA LEU A 602 14.24 8.04 -33.00
C LEU A 602 14.04 8.07 -34.52
N ASP A 603 14.72 7.15 -35.22
CA ASP A 603 14.64 6.99 -36.67
C ASP A 603 13.42 6.12 -37.06
N PRO A 604 12.46 6.62 -37.85
CA PRO A 604 11.31 5.84 -38.32
C PRO A 604 11.68 4.72 -39.29
N LEU A 605 12.88 4.73 -39.87
CA LEU A 605 13.39 3.68 -40.76
C LEU A 605 14.08 2.55 -39.98
N ALA A 606 14.33 2.73 -38.68
CA ALA A 606 14.95 1.71 -37.85
C ALA A 606 14.06 0.45 -37.75
N LEU A 607 14.67 -0.69 -38.02
CA LEU A 607 13.99 -1.97 -37.95
C LEU A 607 13.65 -2.35 -36.51
N GLN A 608 12.42 -2.83 -36.34
CA GLN A 608 11.89 -3.46 -35.14
C GLN A 608 12.32 -4.94 -35.11
N PRO A 609 12.09 -5.65 -33.99
CA PRO A 609 12.38 -7.09 -33.87
C PRO A 609 11.79 -7.90 -35.04
N GLY A 610 12.55 -8.88 -35.53
CA GLY A 610 12.16 -9.67 -36.69
C GLY A 610 12.25 -8.92 -38.03
N GLN A 611 13.14 -7.93 -38.17
CA GLN A 611 13.31 -7.11 -39.38
C GLN A 611 12.03 -6.35 -39.81
N GLN A 612 11.13 -6.09 -38.87
CA GLN A 612 9.87 -5.41 -39.14
C GLN A 612 10.07 -3.90 -39.28
N THR A 613 9.44 -3.28 -40.27
CA THR A 613 9.30 -1.81 -40.36
C THR A 613 8.09 -1.33 -39.56
N LEU A 614 7.93 -0.01 -39.34
CA LEU A 614 6.72 0.51 -38.68
C LEU A 614 5.41 0.18 -39.44
N LEU A 615 5.48 -0.06 -40.75
CA LEU A 615 4.31 -0.54 -41.53
C LEU A 615 3.82 -1.91 -41.04
N HIS A 616 4.73 -2.79 -40.63
CA HIS A 616 4.37 -4.12 -40.13
C HIS A 616 3.67 -4.04 -38.77
N ASN A 617 3.86 -2.97 -37.98
CA ASN A 617 3.13 -2.80 -36.72
C ASN A 617 1.63 -2.61 -36.94
N LEU A 618 1.22 -2.09 -38.11
CA LEU A 618 -0.19 -1.93 -38.48
C LEU A 618 -0.96 -3.25 -38.48
N THR A 619 -0.29 -4.40 -38.55
CA THR A 619 -0.93 -5.73 -38.64
C THR A 619 -1.04 -6.45 -37.29
N SER A 620 -0.49 -5.86 -36.22
CA SER A 620 -0.33 -6.53 -34.91
C SER A 620 -1.46 -6.24 -33.91
N ARG A 621 -2.15 -5.09 -34.00
CA ARG A 621 -3.20 -4.67 -33.05
C ARG A 621 -4.54 -4.33 -33.70
N HIS A 622 -4.50 -3.88 -34.94
CA HIS A 622 -5.66 -3.62 -35.75
C HIS A 622 -5.49 -4.49 -36.99
N TRP A 623 -6.59 -5.11 -37.46
CA TRP A 623 -6.60 -5.55 -38.86
C TRP A 623 -6.18 -4.35 -39.72
N LEU A 624 -5.41 -4.58 -40.79
CA LEU A 624 -4.84 -3.53 -41.66
C LEU A 624 -5.76 -2.32 -41.90
N PRO A 625 -5.19 -1.13 -42.20
CA PRO A 625 -5.97 0.09 -42.41
C PRO A 625 -7.17 -0.14 -43.31
N ARG A 626 -8.37 0.10 -42.77
CA ARG A 626 -9.62 -0.15 -43.47
C ARG A 626 -9.96 1.05 -44.34
N HIS A 627 -10.30 0.78 -45.60
CA HIS A 627 -10.61 1.86 -46.54
C HIS A 627 -11.81 2.74 -46.10
N THR A 628 -12.74 2.18 -45.31
CA THR A 628 -13.91 2.89 -44.74
C THR A 628 -13.56 3.83 -43.59
N PHE A 629 -12.33 3.78 -43.08
CA PHE A 629 -11.86 4.60 -41.96
C PHE A 629 -10.77 5.57 -42.44
N PRO A 630 -11.13 6.80 -42.83
CA PRO A 630 -10.18 7.76 -43.41
C PRO A 630 -8.95 8.04 -42.54
N LYS A 631 -9.09 7.96 -41.20
CA LYS A 631 -7.97 8.15 -40.27
C LYS A 631 -6.91 7.05 -40.37
N GLU A 632 -7.32 5.79 -40.57
CA GLU A 632 -6.39 4.66 -40.72
C GLU A 632 -5.64 4.74 -42.06
N VAL A 633 -6.36 5.07 -43.12
CA VAL A 633 -5.77 5.30 -44.45
C VAL A 633 -4.77 6.45 -44.42
N ALA A 634 -5.13 7.57 -43.79
CA ALA A 634 -4.23 8.71 -43.63
C ALA A 634 -2.99 8.37 -42.81
N PHE A 635 -3.10 7.48 -41.82
CA PHE A 635 -1.95 7.03 -41.05
C PHE A 635 -0.99 6.15 -41.87
N LEU A 636 -1.53 5.24 -42.71
CA LEU A 636 -0.72 4.48 -43.68
C LEU A 636 0.02 5.41 -44.65
N ASP A 637 -0.70 6.37 -45.24
CA ASP A 637 -0.11 7.34 -46.17
C ASP A 637 0.97 8.17 -45.50
N PHE A 638 0.75 8.55 -44.24
CA PHE A 638 1.76 9.23 -43.44
C PHE A 638 3.01 8.38 -43.23
N LEU A 639 2.90 7.10 -42.85
CA LEU A 639 4.06 6.22 -42.69
C LEU A 639 4.84 6.03 -44.01
N LEU A 640 4.15 5.89 -45.13
CA LEU A 640 4.80 5.84 -46.46
C LEU A 640 5.51 7.15 -46.80
N SER A 641 4.94 8.30 -46.41
CA SER A 641 5.58 9.61 -46.62
C SER A 641 6.90 9.79 -45.86
N LEU A 642 7.17 8.95 -44.84
CA LEU A 642 8.45 8.90 -44.13
C LEU A 642 9.53 8.15 -44.91
N GLY A 643 9.22 7.60 -46.09
CA GLY A 643 10.15 6.83 -46.92
C GLY A 643 10.24 5.35 -46.57
N ILE A 644 9.28 4.83 -45.80
CA ILE A 644 9.23 3.39 -45.48
C ILE A 644 8.77 2.64 -46.73
N ASP A 645 9.58 1.68 -47.18
CA ASP A 645 9.25 0.84 -48.33
C ASP A 645 8.05 -0.06 -48.01
N ILE A 646 6.99 0.07 -48.79
CA ILE A 646 5.78 -0.77 -48.71
C ILE A 646 6.08 -2.25 -49.01
N ASN A 647 7.18 -2.51 -49.72
CA ASN A 647 7.67 -3.83 -50.11
C ASN A 647 8.78 -4.36 -49.18
N ALA A 648 9.07 -3.67 -48.08
CA ALA A 648 10.03 -4.15 -47.09
C ALA A 648 9.62 -5.54 -46.59
N ARG A 649 10.62 -6.42 -46.45
CA ARG A 649 10.44 -7.82 -46.03
C ARG A 649 10.90 -7.98 -44.59
N ASP A 650 10.06 -8.64 -43.78
CA ASP A 650 10.42 -9.04 -42.43
C ASP A 650 11.33 -10.28 -42.42
N ALA A 651 11.63 -10.81 -41.22
CA ALA A 651 12.49 -11.99 -41.05
C ALA A 651 11.90 -13.28 -41.65
N ARG A 652 10.58 -13.31 -41.92
CA ARG A 652 9.91 -14.40 -42.65
C ARG A 652 9.89 -14.15 -44.15
N GLY A 653 10.47 -13.05 -44.62
CA GLY A 653 10.44 -12.63 -46.01
C GLY A 653 9.10 -12.01 -46.43
N ARG A 654 8.19 -11.78 -45.48
CA ARG A 654 6.83 -11.30 -45.74
C ARG A 654 6.81 -9.78 -45.83
N THR A 655 5.98 -9.28 -46.74
CA THR A 655 5.66 -7.85 -46.91
C THR A 655 4.31 -7.52 -46.28
N LEU A 656 3.95 -6.23 -46.19
CA LEU A 656 2.64 -5.80 -45.73
C LEU A 656 1.48 -6.47 -46.50
N LEU A 657 1.67 -6.72 -47.80
CA LEU A 657 0.68 -7.39 -48.65
C LEU A 657 0.48 -8.87 -48.28
N HIS A 658 1.50 -9.56 -47.77
CA HIS A 658 1.35 -10.94 -47.30
C HIS A 658 0.44 -11.01 -46.07
N TYR A 659 0.62 -10.09 -45.12
CA TYR A 659 -0.25 -9.97 -43.96
C TYR A 659 -1.68 -9.54 -44.35
N ALA A 660 -1.82 -8.70 -45.38
CA ALA A 660 -3.12 -8.33 -45.94
C ALA A 660 -3.86 -9.53 -46.52
N ALA A 661 -3.15 -10.39 -47.23
CA ALA A 661 -3.74 -11.59 -47.80
C ALA A 661 -4.16 -12.62 -46.74
N GLU A 662 -3.35 -12.81 -45.70
CA GLU A 662 -3.61 -13.79 -44.63
C GLU A 662 -4.76 -13.39 -43.71
N GLN A 663 -4.95 -12.09 -43.47
CA GLN A 663 -5.97 -11.56 -42.56
C GLN A 663 -7.24 -11.08 -43.29
N GLU A 664 -7.38 -11.32 -44.60
CA GLU A 664 -8.55 -10.89 -45.37
C GLU A 664 -9.80 -11.67 -44.92
N SER A 665 -10.89 -10.96 -44.62
CA SER A 665 -12.17 -11.58 -44.27
C SER A 665 -12.90 -12.08 -45.52
N ASP A 666 -13.74 -13.11 -45.38
CA ASP A 666 -14.65 -13.57 -46.45
C ASP A 666 -15.73 -12.53 -46.85
N ASP A 667 -15.80 -11.40 -46.14
CA ASP A 667 -16.69 -10.29 -46.45
C ASP A 667 -16.11 -9.43 -47.62
N GLU A 668 -16.69 -9.58 -48.82
CA GLU A 668 -16.29 -8.89 -50.05
C GLU A 668 -16.50 -7.35 -50.02
N SER A 669 -17.02 -6.79 -48.92
CA SER A 669 -17.44 -5.38 -48.88
C SER A 669 -16.30 -4.36 -48.91
N ALA A 670 -15.04 -4.74 -48.62
CA ALA A 670 -13.87 -4.07 -49.19
C ALA A 670 -12.51 -4.69 -48.81
N PRO A 671 -11.67 -5.00 -49.80
CA PRO A 671 -10.42 -5.70 -49.54
C PRO A 671 -9.29 -4.82 -49.01
N ASN A 672 -8.76 -5.16 -47.84
CA ASN A 672 -7.58 -4.49 -47.27
C ASN A 672 -6.36 -4.61 -48.20
N TYR A 673 -6.24 -5.71 -48.95
CA TYR A 673 -5.17 -5.88 -49.95
C TYR A 673 -5.20 -4.82 -51.06
N ALA A 674 -6.38 -4.33 -51.47
CA ALA A 674 -6.48 -3.37 -52.58
C ALA A 674 -5.93 -1.99 -52.17
N LEU A 675 -6.10 -1.62 -50.90
CA LEU A 675 -5.54 -0.38 -50.36
C LEU A 675 -4.00 -0.38 -50.45
N VAL A 676 -3.39 -1.51 -50.11
CA VAL A 676 -1.94 -1.73 -50.10
C VAL A 676 -1.39 -1.80 -51.53
N LEU A 677 -2.08 -2.47 -52.45
CA LEU A 677 -1.73 -2.50 -53.88
C LEU A 677 -1.80 -1.12 -54.54
N ALA A 678 -2.84 -0.34 -54.24
CA ALA A 678 -3.00 1.01 -54.76
C ALA A 678 -1.83 1.95 -54.37
N ARG A 679 -1.06 1.59 -53.34
CA ARG A 679 0.12 2.31 -52.85
C ARG A 679 1.45 1.73 -53.33
N GLY A 680 1.42 0.81 -54.29
CA GLY A 680 2.61 0.29 -54.95
C GLY A 680 3.18 -1.00 -54.34
N ALA A 681 2.38 -1.76 -53.60
CA ALA A 681 2.80 -3.08 -53.14
C ALA A 681 2.97 -4.06 -54.31
N ASP A 682 4.09 -4.76 -54.34
CA ASP A 682 4.44 -5.73 -55.35
C ASP A 682 3.89 -7.12 -54.98
N LYS A 683 2.92 -7.57 -55.78
CA LYS A 683 2.26 -8.87 -55.65
C LYS A 683 3.15 -10.07 -56.03
N THR A 684 4.31 -9.84 -56.62
CA THR A 684 5.21 -10.89 -57.13
C THR A 684 6.24 -11.37 -56.13
N ILE A 685 6.47 -10.61 -55.05
CA ILE A 685 7.46 -10.93 -54.02
C ILE A 685 7.05 -12.20 -53.27
N PRO A 686 7.91 -13.22 -53.16
CA PRO A 686 7.67 -14.38 -52.33
C PRO A 686 8.22 -14.20 -50.90
N ASP A 687 7.55 -14.82 -49.92
CA ASP A 687 8.09 -15.03 -48.58
C ASP A 687 9.20 -16.11 -48.58
N ASN A 688 9.77 -16.39 -47.41
CA ASN A 688 10.86 -17.36 -47.29
C ASN A 688 10.41 -18.82 -47.53
N ASP A 689 9.11 -19.09 -47.49
CA ASP A 689 8.52 -20.38 -47.87
C ASP A 689 8.20 -20.46 -49.38
N GLY A 690 8.52 -19.41 -50.14
CA GLY A 690 8.25 -19.30 -51.56
C GLY A 690 6.79 -18.96 -51.89
N LYS A 691 5.96 -18.64 -50.89
CA LYS A 691 4.56 -18.28 -51.10
C LYS A 691 4.46 -16.81 -51.47
N ARG A 692 3.63 -16.48 -52.46
CA ARG A 692 3.26 -15.09 -52.76
C ARG A 692 2.05 -14.71 -51.92
N ALA A 693 1.78 -13.41 -51.80
CA ALA A 693 0.55 -12.93 -51.15
C ALA A 693 -0.72 -13.60 -51.72
N ALA A 694 -0.79 -13.81 -53.04
CA ALA A 694 -1.90 -14.52 -53.70
C ALA A 694 -2.16 -15.96 -53.18
N ASP A 695 -1.14 -16.61 -52.61
CA ASP A 695 -1.22 -17.97 -52.09
C ASP A 695 -1.64 -18.03 -50.61
N LEU A 696 -1.63 -16.88 -49.92
CA LEU A 696 -2.04 -16.76 -48.51
C LEU A 696 -3.52 -16.40 -48.34
N PHE A 697 -4.20 -15.95 -49.40
CA PHE A 697 -5.66 -15.73 -49.36
C PHE A 697 -6.44 -17.00 -49.07
N ALA A 698 -7.57 -16.82 -48.37
CA ALA A 698 -8.54 -17.89 -48.12
C ALA A 698 -8.94 -18.61 -49.43
N PRO A 699 -9.09 -19.95 -49.43
CA PRO A 699 -9.47 -20.71 -50.62
C PRO A 699 -10.81 -20.28 -51.25
N SER A 700 -11.70 -19.69 -50.46
CA SER A 700 -12.98 -19.09 -50.85
C SER A 700 -12.81 -17.92 -51.84
N LEU A 701 -11.73 -17.14 -51.75
CA LEU A 701 -11.51 -15.91 -52.53
C LEU A 701 -10.86 -16.17 -53.90
N GLN A 702 -11.43 -17.10 -54.70
CA GLN A 702 -10.81 -17.56 -55.96
C GLN A 702 -10.60 -16.44 -56.99
N THR A 703 -11.54 -15.50 -57.10
CA THR A 703 -11.46 -14.36 -58.04
C THR A 703 -10.29 -13.43 -57.71
N VAL A 704 -10.07 -13.17 -56.41
CA VAL A 704 -8.97 -12.34 -55.92
C VAL A 704 -7.62 -13.03 -56.16
N ARG A 705 -7.55 -14.33 -55.86
CA ARG A 705 -6.34 -15.14 -56.11
C ARG A 705 -5.98 -15.18 -57.58
N ALA A 706 -6.95 -15.25 -58.48
CA ALA A 706 -6.73 -15.21 -59.92
C ALA A 706 -6.26 -13.83 -60.41
N ALA A 707 -6.77 -12.74 -59.84
CA ALA A 707 -6.35 -11.37 -60.19
C ALA A 707 -4.93 -11.01 -59.70
N LEU A 708 -4.47 -11.65 -58.62
CA LEU A 708 -3.16 -11.38 -58.01
C LEU A 708 -2.04 -12.30 -58.47
N ARG A 709 -2.37 -13.45 -59.08
CA ARG A 709 -1.42 -14.25 -59.86
C ARG A 709 -1.01 -13.54 -61.16
#